data_AF-A0A0J7L830-F1
#
_entry.id   AF-A0A0J7L830-F1
#
_cell.length_a   1.000
_cell.length_b   1.000
_cell.length_c   1.000
_cell.angle_alpha   90.00
_cell.angle_beta   90.00
_cell.angle_gamma   90.00
#
_symmetry.space_group_name_H-M   'P 1'
#
loop_
_entity.id
_entity.type
_entity.pdbx_description
1 polymer ?
#
loop_
_entity_poly.entity_id
_entity_poly.type
_entity_poly.pdbx_seq_one_letter_code
_entity_poly.pdbx_strand_id
1 'polypeptide(L)'
;MEDKINNNHRDYLTWPIVYFLKNERKKSAYIGETTDVLTRINTHLKSDEKKHLSSVNLILSDLFHKSATLDLEANLIKYIAADGKYALKNGNLGISNHQYHEKKVYWELFKSIWGELINRGIAHQQLKDIDNSDLFKYSPYKSLSKEQIKGLKMILNCLLDRNAKVSLIHGGAGTGKSILAIFLFKLLKTDLRDFNYTDFDGEDKELFSLVEEVKEKYNNLDMALVIPMASFRKTISNVFKNVDGLSAKMVIGPADLGRKTYDLVIVDEGHRLRRRVNLGSYYRGFDNNCLRLGLDKFTASELDWVKKQSKKSIIFYDQYQSIKPSDTTRDSFKKLEKESSTRTERLKSQFRVRGGNKYIKLIYKLFDESSNSSVEKYKISSYEFYIFDNLAEMVDRIKKKDHIHGLSRMVAGFAWEWISKKKPEQFDIVIGDDKLKWNSKDKDWVNSKNAINEVGCIHTTQGYDLNYAGVIIGPELDYDFEAQKFVVYKSRYKDKNGKHSIKDDDELLEYVINIYKTILLRGIQGTYVYICNENLRLFMQRFVPLYVSKISNKKIDFLNEPSENTIPFYDLEIAAGTFSELQESGETKYIEVESSLVGNEYFACKVIGESMNKIIPNGSICLFKKYNGGTRNGLIVLTEGRCIFDEEYGSSYTIKEYSSKKIANDEGWYHEEIILLPRSTDRQFKKLVLKYDDVIDFKVIGTFVKVLE
;
A
#
# COMPACT_ATOMS: atom_id res chain seq x y z
N MET A 1 37.07 21.17 -16.96
CA MET A 1 35.63 20.80 -16.92
C MET A 1 34.85 21.72 -17.83
N GLU A 2 35.07 23.02 -17.70
CA GLU A 2 34.56 24.09 -18.57
C GLU A 2 34.75 23.82 -20.07
N ASP A 3 35.97 23.50 -20.52
CA ASP A 3 36.25 23.22 -21.95
C ASP A 3 35.45 22.03 -22.51
N LYS A 4 35.19 21.00 -21.69
CA LYS A 4 34.38 19.84 -22.11
C LYS A 4 32.89 20.19 -22.24
N ILE A 5 32.38 21.07 -21.38
CA ILE A 5 30.97 21.51 -21.43
C ILE A 5 30.77 22.43 -22.63
N ASN A 6 31.69 23.38 -22.86
CA ASN A 6 31.65 24.29 -24.00
C ASN A 6 31.72 23.57 -25.35
N ASN A 7 32.51 22.51 -25.46
CA ASN A 7 32.68 21.79 -26.72
C ASN A 7 31.56 20.76 -27.01
N ASN A 8 30.98 20.14 -25.98
CA ASN A 8 30.02 19.05 -26.18
C ASN A 8 28.54 19.45 -26.04
N HIS A 9 28.22 20.59 -25.41
CA HIS A 9 26.84 20.96 -25.06
C HIS A 9 26.55 22.46 -25.27
N ARG A 10 27.11 23.06 -26.32
CA ARG A 10 27.08 24.50 -26.57
C ARG A 10 25.65 25.09 -26.63
N ASP A 11 24.71 24.34 -27.17
CA ASP A 11 23.30 24.76 -27.33
C ASP A 11 22.52 24.78 -26.00
N TYR A 12 23.05 24.13 -24.96
CA TYR A 12 22.40 24.03 -23.64
C TYR A 12 23.03 24.95 -22.58
N LEU A 13 24.01 25.78 -22.93
CA LEU A 13 24.71 26.65 -21.98
C LEU A 13 23.79 27.68 -21.33
N THR A 14 22.79 28.16 -22.08
CA THR A 14 21.76 29.11 -21.64
C THR A 14 20.35 28.51 -21.56
N TRP A 15 20.26 27.18 -21.68
CA TRP A 15 18.98 26.45 -21.62
C TRP A 15 18.64 26.07 -20.18
N PRO A 16 17.36 26.01 -19.79
CA PRO A 16 16.97 25.45 -18.49
C PRO A 16 17.39 23.98 -18.39
N ILE A 17 18.23 23.65 -17.41
CA ILE A 17 18.69 22.27 -17.18
C ILE A 17 18.67 21.91 -15.69
N VAL A 18 18.79 20.61 -15.42
CA VAL A 18 19.02 20.08 -14.07
C VAL A 18 20.36 19.38 -14.02
N TYR A 19 21.13 19.58 -12.95
CA TYR A 19 22.45 18.97 -12.76
C TYR A 19 22.52 18.20 -11.44
N PHE A 20 23.33 17.15 -11.44
CA PHE A 20 23.60 16.27 -10.31
C PHE A 20 25.09 16.24 -10.01
N LEU A 21 25.48 16.83 -8.89
CA LEU A 21 26.84 16.84 -8.37
C LEU A 21 27.00 15.70 -7.36
N LYS A 22 28.06 14.90 -7.47
CA LYS A 22 28.35 13.85 -6.47
C LYS A 22 29.80 13.82 -6.02
N ASN A 23 29.98 13.43 -4.77
CA ASN A 23 31.24 12.96 -4.22
C ASN A 23 31.12 11.45 -3.99
N GLU A 24 31.85 10.67 -4.77
CA GLU A 24 31.78 9.21 -4.69
C GLU A 24 32.37 8.65 -3.40
N ARG A 25 33.40 9.29 -2.84
CA ARG A 25 34.06 8.83 -1.60
C ARG A 25 33.17 9.01 -0.37
N LYS A 26 32.52 10.18 -0.24
CA LYS A 26 31.65 10.51 0.90
C LYS A 26 30.20 10.09 0.69
N LYS A 27 29.85 9.56 -0.49
CA LYS A 27 28.46 9.26 -0.90
C LYS A 27 27.53 10.43 -0.61
N SER A 28 27.94 11.65 -0.98
CA SER A 28 27.12 12.85 -0.84
C SER A 28 26.78 13.43 -2.20
N ALA A 29 25.58 13.98 -2.35
CA ALA A 29 25.13 14.56 -3.61
C ALA A 29 24.48 15.94 -3.42
N TYR A 30 24.45 16.71 -4.51
CA TYR A 30 23.73 17.97 -4.63
C TYR A 30 23.01 17.99 -5.97
N ILE A 31 21.74 18.39 -5.98
CA ILE A 31 20.91 18.50 -7.18
C ILE A 31 20.56 19.96 -7.36
N GLY A 32 20.62 20.49 -8.56
CA GLY A 32 20.23 21.87 -8.79
C GLY A 32 19.68 22.07 -10.17
N GLU A 33 18.85 23.10 -10.34
CA GLU A 33 18.51 23.61 -11.66
C GLU A 33 19.30 24.90 -11.96
N THR A 34 19.47 25.20 -13.24
CA THR A 34 20.02 26.48 -13.69
C THR A 34 19.69 26.76 -15.15
N THR A 35 19.69 28.03 -15.51
CA THR A 35 19.68 28.51 -16.91
C THR A 35 21.06 29.01 -17.35
N ASP A 36 22.07 29.00 -16.47
CA ASP A 36 23.45 29.40 -16.77
C ASP A 36 24.41 28.39 -16.11
N VAL A 37 24.75 27.37 -16.90
CA VAL A 37 25.50 26.20 -16.44
C VAL A 37 26.91 26.58 -15.99
N LEU A 38 27.59 27.43 -16.75
CA LEU A 38 28.99 27.78 -16.49
C LEU A 38 29.12 28.62 -15.23
N THR A 39 28.32 29.67 -15.10
CA THR A 39 28.33 30.53 -13.91
C THR A 39 27.97 29.73 -12.67
N ARG A 40 26.97 28.84 -12.76
CA ARG A 40 26.55 28.03 -11.61
C ARG A 40 27.60 27.02 -11.18
N ILE A 41 28.24 26.30 -12.11
CA ILE A 41 29.29 25.33 -11.78
C ILE A 41 30.53 26.05 -11.20
N ASN A 42 30.95 27.16 -11.79
CA ASN A 42 32.08 27.95 -11.29
C ASN A 42 31.80 28.51 -9.88
N THR A 43 30.56 28.87 -9.57
CA THR A 43 30.15 29.29 -8.22
C THR A 43 30.28 28.14 -7.21
N HIS A 44 29.89 26.92 -7.59
CA HIS A 44 30.02 25.74 -6.72
C HIS A 44 31.47 25.34 -6.46
N LEU A 45 32.36 25.47 -7.46
CA LEU A 45 33.80 25.19 -7.31
C LEU A 45 34.48 26.15 -6.33
N LYS A 46 33.95 27.37 -6.18
CA LYS A 46 34.45 28.38 -5.23
C LYS A 46 33.93 28.20 -3.79
N SER A 47 32.92 27.36 -3.57
CA SER A 47 32.33 27.13 -2.24
C SER A 47 33.10 26.06 -1.46
N ASP A 48 33.50 26.38 -0.23
CA ASP A 48 34.25 25.48 0.66
C ASP A 48 33.52 24.17 0.99
N GLU A 49 32.19 24.18 1.05
CA GLU A 49 31.38 22.99 1.28
C GLU A 49 31.17 22.12 0.03
N LYS A 50 31.20 22.73 -1.16
CA LYS A 50 30.78 22.11 -2.43
C LYS A 50 31.95 21.76 -3.36
N LYS A 51 33.14 22.33 -3.13
CA LYS A 51 34.40 22.01 -3.85
C LYS A 51 34.77 20.53 -3.86
N HIS A 52 34.25 19.76 -2.89
CA HIS A 52 34.51 18.33 -2.77
C HIS A 52 33.61 17.45 -3.66
N LEU A 53 32.64 18.02 -4.40
CA LEU A 53 31.78 17.27 -5.34
C LEU A 53 32.53 17.14 -6.68
N SER A 54 33.11 15.97 -6.93
CA SER A 54 34.12 15.75 -7.98
C SER A 54 33.57 15.40 -9.36
N SER A 55 32.25 15.22 -9.50
CA SER A 55 31.63 14.92 -10.80
C SER A 55 30.29 15.62 -10.95
N VAL A 56 30.03 16.09 -12.17
CA VAL A 56 28.80 16.77 -12.60
C VAL A 56 28.14 15.87 -13.64
N ASN A 57 26.85 15.59 -13.47
CA ASN A 57 26.01 14.99 -14.51
C ASN A 57 24.97 16.03 -14.90
N LEU A 58 24.85 16.31 -16.20
CA LEU A 58 23.86 17.23 -16.73
C LEU A 58 22.69 16.42 -17.27
N ILE A 59 21.47 16.81 -16.91
CA ILE A 59 20.22 16.25 -17.42
C ILE A 59 19.67 17.29 -18.40
N LEU A 60 19.61 16.90 -19.67
CA LEU A 60 19.27 17.78 -20.79
C LEU A 60 18.01 17.24 -21.49
N SER A 61 17.15 18.15 -21.95
CA SER A 61 15.98 17.82 -22.77
C SER A 61 15.48 19.09 -23.47
N ASP A 62 15.11 18.97 -24.74
CA ASP A 62 14.51 20.06 -25.53
C ASP A 62 13.10 20.42 -25.05
N LEU A 63 12.50 19.57 -24.21
CA LEU A 63 11.21 19.84 -23.57
C LEU A 63 11.36 20.72 -22.33
N PHE A 64 12.58 20.96 -21.83
CA PHE A 64 12.76 21.70 -20.59
C PHE A 64 12.50 23.20 -20.75
N HIS A 65 11.58 23.68 -19.93
CA HIS A 65 11.41 25.09 -19.60
C HIS A 65 11.55 25.25 -18.08
N LYS A 66 11.68 26.49 -17.58
CA LYS A 66 12.01 26.78 -16.18
C LYS A 66 11.12 26.06 -15.17
N SER A 67 9.80 26.04 -15.39
CA SER A 67 8.86 25.35 -14.49
C SER A 67 9.07 23.82 -14.48
N ALA A 68 9.38 23.23 -15.64
CA ALA A 68 9.66 21.81 -15.74
C ALA A 68 10.98 21.43 -15.06
N THR A 69 12.02 22.26 -15.15
CA THR A 69 13.30 21.98 -14.46
C THR A 69 13.20 22.12 -12.96
N LEU A 70 12.40 23.06 -12.45
CA LEU A 70 12.09 23.18 -11.02
C LEU A 70 11.30 21.95 -10.49
N ASP A 71 10.30 21.46 -11.22
CA ASP A 71 9.56 20.25 -10.83
C ASP A 71 10.43 19.00 -10.92
N LEU A 72 11.29 18.91 -11.95
CA LEU A 72 12.27 17.84 -12.10
C LEU A 72 13.29 17.83 -10.95
N GLU A 73 13.87 18.99 -10.60
CA GLU A 73 14.77 19.14 -9.47
C GLU A 73 14.10 18.69 -8.17
N ALA A 74 12.89 19.19 -7.89
CA ALA A 74 12.14 18.84 -6.69
C ALA A 74 11.86 17.32 -6.61
N ASN A 75 11.46 16.69 -7.73
CA ASN A 75 11.26 15.25 -7.81
C ASN A 75 12.58 14.48 -7.62
N LEU A 76 13.67 14.91 -8.25
CA LEU A 76 14.98 14.27 -8.10
C LEU A 76 15.50 14.34 -6.66
N ILE A 77 15.40 15.50 -5.99
CA ILE A 77 15.75 15.64 -4.57
C ILE A 77 14.94 14.64 -3.74
N LYS A 78 13.63 14.60 -3.96
CA LYS A 78 12.72 13.72 -3.22
C LYS A 78 13.02 12.23 -3.43
N TYR A 79 13.22 11.79 -4.67
CA TYR A 79 13.43 10.38 -4.99
C TYR A 79 14.88 9.92 -4.70
N ILE A 80 15.90 10.75 -4.96
CA ILE A 80 17.29 10.41 -4.59
C ILE A 80 17.47 10.37 -3.08
N ALA A 81 16.83 11.27 -2.32
CA ALA A 81 16.84 11.20 -0.86
C ALA A 81 16.32 9.84 -0.36
N ALA A 82 15.27 9.32 -1.01
CA ALA A 82 14.64 8.07 -0.63
C ALA A 82 15.31 6.82 -1.21
N ASP A 83 16.05 6.94 -2.32
CA ASP A 83 16.91 5.88 -2.85
C ASP A 83 18.00 5.50 -1.83
N GLY A 84 18.46 6.44 -0.99
CA GLY A 84 19.36 6.17 0.13
C GLY A 84 20.82 5.88 -0.26
N LYS A 85 21.16 5.99 -1.55
CA LYS A 85 22.54 5.83 -2.04
C LYS A 85 23.43 7.01 -1.73
N TYR A 86 22.86 8.22 -1.69
CA TYR A 86 23.58 9.45 -1.40
C TYR A 86 22.91 10.23 -0.26
N ALA A 87 23.73 10.82 0.61
CA ALA A 87 23.30 11.86 1.52
C ALA A 87 23.17 13.18 0.74
N LEU A 88 21.95 13.65 0.52
CA LEU A 88 21.70 14.91 -0.17
C LEU A 88 22.03 16.10 0.71
N LYS A 89 22.86 17.00 0.20
CA LYS A 89 23.26 18.23 0.87
C LYS A 89 22.21 19.33 0.75
N ASN A 90 21.52 19.41 -0.38
CA ASN A 90 20.41 20.32 -0.54
C ASN A 90 19.09 19.57 -0.42
N GLY A 91 18.15 20.22 0.26
CA GLY A 91 16.76 19.84 0.24
C GLY A 91 15.95 21.05 -0.11
N ASN A 92 15.12 20.96 -1.15
CA ASN A 92 13.91 21.75 -1.15
C ASN A 92 13.15 21.28 0.08
N LEU A 93 12.81 22.18 1.00
CA LEU A 93 12.05 21.87 2.21
C LEU A 93 10.63 21.38 1.85
N GLY A 94 10.39 20.59 0.80
CA GLY A 94 9.04 20.17 0.41
C GLY A 94 8.06 21.34 0.21
N ILE A 95 8.53 22.56 -0.04
CA ILE A 95 7.68 23.75 -0.14
C ILE A 95 7.37 24.06 -1.61
N SER A 96 8.28 23.73 -2.52
CA SER A 96 8.07 23.88 -3.96
C SER A 96 7.08 22.82 -4.48
N ASN A 97 5.85 23.24 -4.79
CA ASN A 97 4.89 22.45 -5.57
C ASN A 97 4.32 23.29 -6.71
N HIS A 98 5.10 23.45 -7.78
CA HIS A 98 4.67 24.22 -8.94
C HIS A 98 3.61 23.42 -9.72
N GLN A 99 2.45 24.04 -9.93
CA GLN A 99 1.48 23.56 -10.92
C GLN A 99 1.74 24.28 -12.25
N TYR A 100 1.92 23.53 -13.32
CA TYR A 100 2.16 24.04 -14.66
C TYR A 100 1.54 23.11 -15.71
N HIS A 101 1.41 23.62 -16.93
CA HIS A 101 0.79 22.91 -18.05
C HIS A 101 1.53 21.58 -18.34
N GLU A 102 0.80 20.53 -18.75
CA GLU A 102 1.38 19.23 -19.16
C GLU A 102 2.14 18.43 -18.08
N LYS A 103 1.93 18.68 -16.79
CA LYS A 103 2.61 17.93 -15.69
C LYS A 103 2.57 16.39 -15.83
N LYS A 104 1.52 15.82 -16.44
CA LYS A 104 1.44 14.37 -16.74
C LYS A 104 2.52 13.92 -17.74
N VAL A 105 2.80 14.72 -18.77
CA VAL A 105 3.82 14.44 -19.78
C VAL A 105 5.21 14.46 -19.14
N TYR A 106 5.48 15.47 -18.31
CA TYR A 106 6.75 15.57 -17.57
C TYR A 106 6.94 14.47 -16.53
N TRP A 107 5.86 13.91 -15.99
CA TRP A 107 5.95 12.74 -15.13
C TRP A 107 6.40 11.49 -15.88
N GLU A 108 5.91 11.27 -17.10
CA GLU A 108 6.42 10.17 -17.94
C GLU A 108 7.88 10.41 -18.34
N LEU A 109 8.25 11.66 -18.65
CA LEU A 109 9.66 12.03 -18.87
C LEU A 109 10.53 11.76 -17.64
N PHE A 110 10.04 12.08 -16.44
CA PHE A 110 10.73 11.81 -15.18
C PHE A 110 10.98 10.31 -14.97
N LYS A 111 10.01 9.44 -15.30
CA LYS A 111 10.21 7.98 -15.22
C LYS A 111 11.32 7.51 -16.15
N SER A 112 11.37 8.04 -17.38
CA SER A 112 12.42 7.74 -18.34
C SER A 112 13.79 8.21 -17.85
N ILE A 113 13.88 9.45 -17.34
CA ILE A 113 15.10 10.00 -16.71
C ILE A 113 15.53 9.10 -15.55
N TRP A 114 14.60 8.68 -14.68
CA TRP A 114 14.92 7.80 -13.56
C TRP A 114 15.49 6.45 -14.00
N GLY A 115 14.92 5.84 -15.04
CA GLY A 115 15.45 4.61 -15.64
C GLY A 115 16.89 4.78 -16.13
N GLU A 116 17.20 5.92 -16.76
CA GLU A 116 18.58 6.23 -17.17
C GLU A 116 19.51 6.46 -15.98
N LEU A 117 19.04 7.11 -14.92
CA LEU A 117 19.81 7.27 -13.67
C LEU A 117 20.14 5.92 -13.03
N ILE A 118 19.24 4.94 -13.08
CA ILE A 118 19.53 3.55 -12.63
C ILE A 118 20.61 2.93 -13.52
N ASN A 119 20.46 3.01 -14.85
CA ASN A 119 21.40 2.43 -15.81
C ASN A 119 22.81 3.02 -15.67
N ARG A 120 22.92 4.32 -15.38
CA ARG A 120 24.20 5.02 -15.12
C ARG A 120 24.73 4.78 -13.72
N GLY A 121 24.07 3.98 -12.90
CA GLY A 121 24.45 3.72 -11.52
C GLY A 121 24.42 4.99 -10.66
N ILE A 122 23.54 5.95 -10.95
CA ILE A 122 23.26 7.10 -10.09
C ILE A 122 22.17 6.73 -9.09
N ALA A 123 21.07 6.12 -9.51
CA ALA A 123 20.08 5.50 -8.64
C ALA A 123 20.28 3.97 -8.56
N HIS A 124 19.56 3.29 -7.67
CA HIS A 124 19.57 1.81 -7.64
C HIS A 124 18.21 1.17 -7.36
N GLN A 125 17.23 1.93 -6.86
CA GLN A 125 15.88 1.45 -6.62
C GLN A 125 14.90 1.91 -7.71
N GLN A 126 13.91 1.06 -8.03
CA GLN A 126 12.82 1.43 -8.93
C GLN A 126 11.88 2.43 -8.24
N LEU A 127 11.23 3.30 -9.02
CA LEU A 127 10.29 4.30 -8.48
C LEU A 127 9.19 3.67 -7.62
N LYS A 128 8.63 2.53 -8.06
CA LYS A 128 7.60 1.80 -7.32
C LYS A 128 8.07 1.32 -5.95
N ASP A 129 9.33 0.92 -5.84
CA ASP A 129 9.91 0.46 -4.56
C ASP A 129 10.13 1.66 -3.62
N ILE A 130 10.62 2.77 -4.18
CA ILE A 130 10.81 4.02 -3.44
C ILE A 130 9.46 4.55 -2.94
N ASP A 131 8.43 4.63 -3.80
CA ASP A 131 7.09 5.11 -3.46
C ASP A 131 6.49 4.35 -2.28
N ASN A 132 6.79 3.05 -2.19
CA ASN A 132 6.34 2.16 -1.13
C ASN A 132 7.22 2.23 0.12
N SER A 133 8.45 2.74 0.02
CA SER A 133 9.39 2.84 1.14
C SER A 133 8.90 3.81 2.23
N ASP A 134 9.16 3.46 3.48
CA ASP A 134 8.88 4.35 4.61
C ASP A 134 9.69 5.64 4.52
N LEU A 135 10.92 5.56 4.01
CA LEU A 135 11.80 6.72 3.84
C LEU A 135 11.15 7.75 2.92
N PHE A 136 10.52 7.33 1.83
CA PHE A 136 9.81 8.23 0.92
C PHE A 136 8.49 8.75 1.51
N LYS A 137 7.69 7.87 2.15
CA LYS A 137 6.37 8.24 2.71
C LYS A 137 6.46 9.31 3.78
N TYR A 138 7.47 9.20 4.64
CA TYR A 138 7.72 10.10 5.78
C TYR A 138 8.91 11.04 5.53
N SER A 139 9.38 11.13 4.28
CA SER A 139 10.49 12.01 3.92
C SER A 139 10.14 13.47 4.21
N PRO A 140 11.02 14.25 4.87
CA PRO A 140 10.83 15.68 5.03
C PRO A 140 10.97 16.45 3.71
N TYR A 141 11.48 15.82 2.64
CA TYR A 141 11.60 16.42 1.31
C TYR A 141 10.33 16.26 0.47
N LYS A 142 9.28 15.65 1.01
CA LYS A 142 8.00 15.52 0.33
C LYS A 142 7.28 16.86 0.28
N SER A 143 6.79 17.24 -0.90
CA SER A 143 6.04 18.47 -1.06
C SER A 143 4.78 18.48 -0.17
N LEU A 144 4.62 19.54 0.61
CA LEU A 144 3.46 19.79 1.46
C LEU A 144 2.31 20.36 0.63
N SER A 145 1.07 20.07 1.05
CA SER A 145 -0.10 20.76 0.52
C SER A 145 -0.23 22.16 1.13
N LYS A 146 -1.01 23.04 0.49
CA LYS A 146 -1.34 24.37 1.02
C LYS A 146 -1.92 24.32 2.43
N GLU A 147 -2.79 23.36 2.73
CA GLU A 147 -3.35 23.27 4.08
C GLU A 147 -2.39 22.64 5.09
N GLN A 148 -1.41 21.84 4.66
CA GLN A 148 -0.29 21.42 5.51
C GLN A 148 0.60 22.61 5.87
N ILE A 149 0.92 23.47 4.89
CA ILE A 149 1.64 24.73 5.12
C ILE A 149 0.88 25.62 6.11
N LYS A 150 -0.43 25.79 5.92
CA LYS A 150 -1.29 26.50 6.88
C LYS A 150 -1.23 25.88 8.29
N GLY A 151 -1.24 24.55 8.37
CA GLY A 151 -1.08 23.82 9.62
C GLY A 151 0.26 24.09 10.31
N LEU A 152 1.35 24.22 9.55
CA LEU A 152 2.66 24.61 10.10
C LEU A 152 2.66 26.03 10.63
N LYS A 153 2.15 27.01 9.85
CA LYS A 153 2.05 28.41 10.29
C LYS A 153 1.29 28.53 11.62
N MET A 154 0.16 27.84 11.71
CA MET A 154 -0.65 27.75 12.94
C MET A 154 0.15 27.19 14.13
N ILE A 155 0.93 26.12 13.92
CA ILE A 155 1.77 25.54 14.97
C ILE A 155 2.90 26.50 15.38
N LEU A 156 3.55 27.17 14.43
CA LEU A 156 4.60 28.15 14.71
C LEU A 156 4.06 29.33 15.52
N ASN A 157 2.88 29.85 15.17
CA ASN A 157 2.20 30.89 15.96
C ASN A 157 1.92 30.43 17.40
N CYS A 158 1.52 29.17 17.60
CA CYS A 158 1.35 28.62 18.95
C CYS A 158 2.67 28.55 19.73
N LEU A 159 3.79 28.28 19.06
CA LEU A 159 5.12 28.32 19.69
C LEU A 159 5.54 29.76 20.03
N LEU A 160 5.10 30.76 19.27
CA LEU A 160 5.37 32.17 19.54
C LEU A 160 4.51 32.75 20.68
N ASP A 161 3.34 32.18 20.96
CA ASP A 161 2.54 32.55 22.13
C ASP A 161 3.30 32.26 23.44
N ARG A 162 3.48 33.27 24.29
CA ARG A 162 4.18 33.16 25.58
C ARG A 162 3.35 32.41 26.62
N ASN A 163 2.02 32.52 26.56
CA ASN A 163 1.09 31.93 27.51
C ASN A 163 0.76 30.47 27.18
N ALA A 164 1.01 30.02 25.95
CA ALA A 164 0.70 28.67 25.49
C ALA A 164 1.80 27.66 25.85
N LYS A 165 1.66 26.85 26.90
CA LYS A 165 2.57 25.74 27.17
C LYS A 165 2.33 24.55 26.24
N VAL A 166 1.07 24.29 25.89
CA VAL A 166 0.66 23.12 25.11
C VAL A 166 -0.08 23.56 23.84
N SER A 167 0.29 22.98 22.70
CA SER A 167 -0.44 23.07 21.44
C SER A 167 -1.07 21.71 21.15
N LEU A 168 -2.37 21.57 21.40
CA LEU A 168 -3.12 20.34 21.14
C LEU A 168 -3.72 20.41 19.73
N ILE A 169 -3.18 19.60 18.82
CA ILE A 169 -3.53 19.64 17.40
C ILE A 169 -4.41 18.45 17.07
N HIS A 170 -5.71 18.70 16.89
CA HIS A 170 -6.68 17.70 16.46
C HIS A 170 -6.55 17.42 14.96
N GLY A 171 -6.63 16.16 14.58
CA GLY A 171 -6.78 15.78 13.16
C GLY A 171 -7.12 14.31 13.01
N GLY A 172 -7.94 13.99 12.00
CA GLY A 172 -8.29 12.60 11.68
C GLY A 172 -7.13 11.78 11.10
N ALA A 173 -7.37 10.49 10.89
CA ALA A 173 -6.40 9.55 10.31
C ALA A 173 -5.94 9.98 8.91
N GLY A 174 -4.68 10.37 8.72
CA GLY A 174 -4.20 10.78 7.39
C GLY A 174 -4.42 12.26 7.05
N THR A 175 -4.65 13.12 8.04
CA THR A 175 -4.48 14.58 7.91
C THR A 175 -3.01 15.02 7.84
N GLY A 176 -2.08 14.05 7.76
CA GLY A 176 -0.65 14.32 7.60
C GLY A 176 0.08 14.70 8.89
N LYS A 177 -0.49 14.41 10.08
CA LYS A 177 0.10 14.73 11.41
C LYS A 177 1.56 14.31 11.54
N SER A 178 1.88 13.05 11.22
CA SER A 178 3.26 12.55 11.27
C SER A 178 4.20 13.28 10.31
N ILE A 179 3.75 13.57 9.08
CA ILE A 179 4.55 14.32 8.10
C ILE A 179 4.78 15.74 8.62
N LEU A 180 3.75 16.41 9.14
CA LEU A 180 3.87 17.74 9.75
C LEU A 180 4.84 17.75 10.93
N ALA A 181 4.79 16.73 11.80
CA ALA A 181 5.69 16.60 12.94
C ALA A 181 7.16 16.48 12.49
N ILE A 182 7.44 15.59 11.54
CA ILE A 182 8.79 15.36 10.99
C ILE A 182 9.29 16.60 10.27
N PHE A 183 8.41 17.22 9.49
CA PHE A 183 8.71 18.42 8.73
C PHE A 183 9.06 19.60 9.63
N LEU A 184 8.21 19.89 10.63
CA LEU A 184 8.46 20.94 11.61
C LEU A 184 9.79 20.69 12.34
N PHE A 185 10.07 19.44 12.68
CA PHE A 185 11.34 19.07 13.31
C PHE A 185 12.53 19.41 12.42
N LYS A 186 12.48 19.04 11.13
CA LYS A 186 13.52 19.37 10.14
C LYS A 186 13.66 20.87 9.94
N LEU A 187 12.54 21.58 9.80
CA LEU A 187 12.49 23.03 9.57
C LEU A 187 13.16 23.81 10.71
N LEU A 188 12.88 23.44 11.96
CA LEU A 188 13.47 24.08 13.14
C LEU A 188 14.96 23.72 13.34
N LYS A 189 15.45 22.61 12.77
CA LYS A 189 16.86 22.19 12.87
C LYS A 189 17.74 22.58 11.69
N THR A 190 17.15 22.93 10.55
CA THR A 190 17.91 23.30 9.34
C THR A 190 18.39 24.74 9.43
N ASP A 191 19.60 25.05 8.95
CA ASP A 191 20.06 26.42 8.82
C ASP A 191 19.28 27.12 7.71
N LEU A 192 18.76 28.32 7.97
CA LEU A 192 17.95 29.04 6.98
C LEU A 192 18.80 29.75 5.91
N ARG A 193 20.10 29.90 6.15
CA ARG A 193 21.03 30.56 5.22
C ARG A 193 21.26 29.76 3.93
N ASP A 194 20.87 28.49 3.93
CA ASP A 194 20.98 27.60 2.76
C ASP A 194 19.85 27.80 1.74
N PHE A 195 18.81 28.58 2.06
CA PHE A 195 17.65 28.78 1.18
C PHE A 195 17.82 29.95 0.22
N ASN A 196 17.40 29.72 -1.03
CA ASN A 196 17.30 30.78 -2.02
C ASN A 196 15.91 31.43 -1.96
N TYR A 197 15.81 32.58 -1.30
CA TYR A 197 14.55 33.30 -1.10
C TYR A 197 13.96 33.91 -2.39
N THR A 198 14.69 33.92 -3.51
CA THR A 198 14.22 34.51 -4.77
C THR A 198 13.03 33.78 -5.37
N ASP A 199 12.92 32.48 -5.11
CA ASP A 199 11.92 31.59 -5.72
C ASP A 199 10.68 31.41 -4.82
N PHE A 200 10.65 32.08 -3.67
CA PHE A 200 9.56 31.96 -2.69
C PHE A 200 8.38 32.82 -3.08
N ASP A 201 7.19 32.21 -3.04
CA ASP A 201 5.95 32.95 -3.13
C ASP A 201 5.62 33.69 -1.81
N GLY A 202 4.49 34.39 -1.76
CA GLY A 202 4.07 35.11 -0.56
C GLY A 202 3.77 34.20 0.64
N GLU A 203 3.25 32.99 0.40
CA GLU A 203 2.96 32.04 1.47
C GLU A 203 4.25 31.48 2.07
N ASP A 204 5.25 31.21 1.22
CA ASP A 204 6.56 30.72 1.63
C ASP A 204 7.29 31.75 2.48
N LYS A 205 7.34 33.01 2.04
CA LYS A 205 7.97 34.11 2.80
C LYS A 205 7.40 34.26 4.19
N GLU A 206 6.08 34.22 4.34
CA GLU A 206 5.41 34.26 5.65
C GLU A 206 5.79 33.06 6.52
N LEU A 207 5.83 31.84 5.97
CA LEU A 207 6.23 30.65 6.70
C LEU A 207 7.66 30.80 7.23
N PHE A 208 8.60 31.25 6.40
CA PHE A 208 9.99 31.41 6.80
C PHE A 208 10.20 32.51 7.83
N SER A 209 9.49 33.64 7.72
CA SER A 209 9.47 34.69 8.75
C SER A 209 9.09 34.13 10.12
N LEU A 210 8.02 33.32 10.19
CA LEU A 210 7.61 32.68 11.44
C LEU A 210 8.66 31.71 11.99
N VAL A 211 9.39 31.00 11.11
CA VAL A 211 10.47 30.10 11.54
C VAL A 211 11.64 30.89 12.10
N GLU A 212 12.00 32.01 11.48
CA GLU A 212 13.05 32.93 11.95
C GLU A 212 12.70 33.46 13.34
N GLU A 213 11.49 33.98 13.54
CA GLU A 213 11.01 34.45 14.85
C GLU A 213 11.07 33.36 15.93
N VAL A 214 10.68 32.12 15.59
CA VAL A 214 10.75 30.99 16.53
C VAL A 214 12.21 30.66 16.87
N LYS A 215 13.11 30.68 15.88
CA LYS A 215 14.54 30.39 16.10
C LYS A 215 15.21 31.47 16.94
N GLU A 216 14.91 32.73 16.70
CA GLU A 216 15.39 33.86 17.50
C GLU A 216 14.92 33.76 18.95
N LYS A 217 13.64 33.41 19.16
CA LYS A 217 13.05 33.29 20.49
C LYS A 217 13.67 32.18 21.33
N TYR A 218 14.03 31.05 20.73
CA TYR A 218 14.41 29.84 21.47
C TYR A 218 15.87 29.40 21.34
N ASN A 219 16.68 30.06 20.51
CA ASN A 219 18.12 29.86 20.29
C ASN A 219 18.66 28.43 20.60
N ASN A 220 18.67 27.56 19.58
CA ASN A 220 19.07 26.14 19.64
C ASN A 220 18.24 25.25 20.61
N LEU A 221 17.00 24.95 20.21
CA LEU A 221 16.07 24.06 20.93
C LEU A 221 16.61 22.63 21.15
N ASP A 222 16.61 22.14 22.39
CA ASP A 222 16.67 20.69 22.66
C ASP A 222 15.27 20.08 22.43
N MET A 223 15.17 19.21 21.44
CA MET A 223 13.90 18.72 20.89
C MET A 223 13.80 17.20 20.95
N ALA A 224 12.58 16.70 21.18
CA ALA A 224 12.25 15.29 21.05
C ALA A 224 10.96 15.06 20.27
N LEU A 225 10.98 14.07 19.38
CA LEU A 225 9.79 13.52 18.73
C LEU A 225 9.39 12.23 19.47
N VAL A 226 8.31 12.31 20.25
CA VAL A 226 7.77 11.18 21.02
C VAL A 226 6.79 10.41 20.15
N ILE A 227 7.06 9.11 19.97
CA ILE A 227 6.18 8.17 19.27
C ILE A 227 5.91 6.98 20.21
N PRO A 228 4.69 6.83 20.76
CA PRO A 228 4.37 5.74 21.70
C PRO A 228 4.57 4.33 21.12
N MET A 229 4.34 4.19 19.82
CA MET A 229 4.30 2.89 19.14
C MET A 229 5.69 2.45 18.68
N ALA A 230 6.20 1.35 19.22
CA ALA A 230 7.58 0.92 19.02
C ALA A 230 7.95 0.60 17.56
N SER A 231 7.03 0.00 16.78
CA SER A 231 7.25 -0.31 15.37
C SER A 231 7.40 0.97 14.55
N PHE A 232 6.41 1.87 14.63
CA PHE A 232 6.42 3.14 13.92
C PHE A 232 7.56 4.06 14.36
N ARG A 233 7.87 4.09 15.68
CA ARG A 233 9.04 4.79 16.21
C ARG A 233 10.34 4.34 15.55
N LYS A 234 10.52 3.02 15.35
CA LYS A 234 11.72 2.48 14.68
C LYS A 234 11.79 2.93 13.22
N THR A 235 10.66 2.92 12.52
CA THR A 235 10.55 3.44 11.15
C THR A 235 11.01 4.91 11.08
N ILE A 236 10.45 5.79 11.91
CA ILE A 236 10.81 7.22 11.90
C ILE A 236 12.26 7.45 12.38
N SER A 237 12.75 6.64 13.32
CA SER A 237 14.18 6.68 13.73
C SER A 237 15.12 6.40 12.55
N ASN A 238 14.75 5.46 11.67
CA ASN A 238 15.51 5.17 10.45
C ASN A 238 15.44 6.32 9.45
N VAL A 239 14.27 6.97 9.31
CA VAL A 239 14.11 8.17 8.48
C VAL A 239 15.06 9.28 8.97
N PHE A 240 15.04 9.59 10.27
CA PHE A 240 15.89 10.62 10.87
C PHE A 240 17.38 10.32 10.72
N LYS A 241 17.78 9.05 10.68
CA LYS A 241 19.17 8.65 10.45
C LYS A 241 19.68 9.01 9.05
N ASN A 242 18.79 9.01 8.05
CA ASN A 242 19.13 9.22 6.64
C ASN A 242 18.91 10.66 6.17
N VAL A 243 18.44 11.55 7.05
CA VAL A 243 18.19 12.96 6.75
C VAL A 243 19.28 13.80 7.39
N ASP A 244 19.92 14.64 6.60
CA ASP A 244 20.99 15.51 7.08
C ASP A 244 20.49 16.48 8.17
N GLY A 245 21.31 16.72 9.20
CA GLY A 245 20.95 17.53 10.37
C GLY A 245 19.98 16.90 11.38
N LEU A 246 19.49 15.68 11.12
CA LEU A 246 18.65 14.91 12.05
C LEU A 246 19.42 13.72 12.65
N SER A 247 18.90 13.16 13.75
CA SER A 247 19.49 12.00 14.41
C SER A 247 18.42 11.05 14.92
N ALA A 248 18.65 9.75 14.80
CA ALA A 248 17.77 8.71 15.34
C ALA A 248 17.51 8.87 16.85
N LYS A 249 18.44 9.47 17.61
CA LYS A 249 18.30 9.71 19.05
C LYS A 249 17.23 10.75 19.40
N MET A 250 16.83 11.58 18.43
CA MET A 250 15.78 12.59 18.60
C MET A 250 14.38 11.97 18.61
N VAL A 251 14.23 10.76 18.09
CA VAL A 251 12.96 10.02 18.04
C VAL A 251 12.91 9.07 19.25
N ILE A 252 12.06 9.38 20.22
CA ILE A 252 12.03 8.69 21.51
C ILE A 252 10.67 8.06 21.80
N GLY A 253 10.63 7.17 22.80
CA GLY A 253 9.37 6.69 23.35
C GLY A 253 8.98 7.49 24.59
N PRO A 254 7.73 7.36 25.07
CA PRO A 254 7.28 8.07 26.26
C PRO A 254 8.14 7.76 27.50
N ALA A 255 8.62 6.52 27.64
CA ALA A 255 9.48 6.09 28.75
C ALA A 255 10.81 6.86 28.85
N ASP A 256 11.29 7.42 27.73
CA ASP A 256 12.54 8.16 27.68
C ASP A 256 12.38 9.59 28.21
N LEU A 257 11.15 10.12 28.26
CA LEU A 257 10.84 11.45 28.83
C LEU A 257 11.22 11.53 30.31
N GLY A 258 11.12 10.45 31.07
CA GLY A 258 11.46 10.46 32.50
C GLY A 258 12.96 10.65 32.80
N ARG A 259 13.82 10.82 31.79
CA ARG A 259 15.28 10.95 31.95
C ARG A 259 15.80 12.37 31.88
N LYS A 260 15.13 13.27 31.13
CA LYS A 260 15.53 14.67 30.99
C LYS A 260 14.36 15.55 30.56
N THR A 261 14.48 16.84 30.81
CA THR A 261 13.60 17.90 30.30
C THR A 261 14.02 18.33 28.90
N TYR A 262 13.06 18.73 28.07
CA TYR A 262 13.26 19.26 26.72
C TYR A 262 12.66 20.67 26.59
N ASP A 263 13.20 21.47 25.68
CA ASP A 263 12.62 22.77 25.35
C ASP A 263 11.32 22.60 24.55
N LEU A 264 11.33 21.68 23.60
CA LEU A 264 10.15 21.35 22.78
C LEU A 264 9.98 19.83 22.64
N VAL A 265 8.82 19.34 23.08
CA VAL A 265 8.39 17.95 22.83
C VAL A 265 7.29 17.94 21.79
N ILE A 266 7.50 17.21 20.69
CA ILE A 266 6.47 16.94 19.69
C ILE A 266 6.00 15.51 19.91
N VAL A 267 4.72 15.32 20.20
CA VAL A 267 4.11 13.99 20.36
C VAL A 267 3.30 13.68 19.12
N ASP A 268 3.70 12.65 18.39
CA ASP A 268 2.87 12.07 17.34
C ASP A 268 2.03 10.91 17.91
N GLU A 269 0.83 10.70 17.35
CA GLU A 269 -0.13 9.71 17.82
C GLU A 269 -0.42 9.86 19.34
N GLY A 270 -0.67 11.08 19.82
CA GLY A 270 -0.85 11.40 21.23
C GLY A 270 -1.97 10.62 21.92
N HIS A 271 -2.99 10.19 21.16
CA HIS A 271 -4.05 9.29 21.63
C HIS A 271 -3.53 7.90 22.07
N ARG A 272 -2.29 7.54 21.74
CA ARG A 272 -1.60 6.29 22.15
C ARG A 272 -0.64 6.46 23.31
N LEU A 273 -0.54 7.66 23.88
CA LEU A 273 0.05 7.81 25.21
C LEU A 273 -0.71 6.92 26.19
N ARG A 274 0.00 6.32 27.14
CA ARG A 274 -0.57 5.26 27.98
C ARG A 274 -0.87 5.73 29.39
N ARG A 275 -1.87 5.11 30.01
CA ARG A 275 -2.10 5.06 31.45
C ARG A 275 -1.72 3.68 32.00
N ARG A 276 -1.70 3.54 33.32
CA ARG A 276 -1.30 2.31 34.02
C ARG A 276 -2.33 1.16 33.95
N VAL A 277 -2.80 0.81 32.75
CA VAL A 277 -3.82 -0.22 32.49
C VAL A 277 -3.31 -1.18 31.40
N ASN A 278 -3.43 -2.48 31.62
CA ASN A 278 -3.05 -3.57 30.70
C ASN A 278 -1.68 -3.40 29.99
N LEU A 279 -0.67 -2.94 30.74
CA LEU A 279 0.65 -2.61 30.19
C LEU A 279 1.58 -3.81 29.96
N GLY A 280 1.23 -5.00 30.44
CA GLY A 280 2.06 -6.20 30.34
C GLY A 280 3.48 -5.96 30.91
N SER A 281 4.52 -6.27 30.15
CA SER A 281 5.91 -6.08 30.59
C SER A 281 6.31 -4.62 30.85
N TYR A 282 5.50 -3.65 30.41
CA TYR A 282 5.80 -2.22 30.54
C TYR A 282 5.40 -1.62 31.91
N TYR A 283 4.67 -2.35 32.77
CA TYR A 283 4.29 -1.85 34.11
C TYR A 283 5.48 -1.33 34.92
N ARG A 284 6.59 -2.07 34.98
CA ARG A 284 7.79 -1.65 35.73
C ARG A 284 8.40 -0.36 35.17
N GLY A 285 8.43 -0.23 33.86
CA GLY A 285 8.93 0.98 33.18
C GLY A 285 8.05 2.19 33.47
N PHE A 286 6.74 2.00 33.53
CA PHE A 286 5.78 3.04 33.89
C PHE A 286 5.97 3.49 35.35
N ASP A 287 5.97 2.55 36.29
CA ASP A 287 6.10 2.82 37.73
C ASP A 287 7.39 3.57 38.04
N ASN A 288 8.51 3.14 37.46
CA ASN A 288 9.81 3.79 37.64
C ASN A 288 9.82 5.24 37.12
N ASN A 289 9.15 5.51 35.99
CA ASN A 289 9.08 6.87 35.45
C ASN A 289 8.20 7.77 36.31
N CYS A 290 7.03 7.28 36.77
CA CYS A 290 6.20 8.02 37.71
C CYS A 290 6.98 8.35 38.99
N LEU A 291 7.73 7.40 39.55
CA LEU A 291 8.57 7.62 40.73
C LEU A 291 9.63 8.70 40.48
N ARG A 292 10.39 8.62 39.38
CA ARG A 292 11.39 9.64 39.00
C ARG A 292 10.80 11.03 38.82
N LEU A 293 9.57 11.08 38.29
CA LEU A 293 8.86 12.32 38.02
C LEU A 293 8.09 12.83 39.25
N GLY A 294 8.07 12.10 40.37
CA GLY A 294 7.25 12.45 41.52
C GLY A 294 5.76 12.53 41.19
N LEU A 295 5.27 11.59 40.38
CA LEU A 295 3.87 11.46 39.97
C LEU A 295 3.27 10.20 40.59
N ASP A 296 2.01 10.25 40.98
CA ASP A 296 1.29 9.06 41.41
C ASP A 296 0.98 8.16 40.21
N LYS A 297 1.50 6.93 40.26
CA LYS A 297 1.36 5.94 39.18
C LYS A 297 -0.07 5.48 38.93
N PHE A 298 -0.99 5.65 39.88
CA PHE A 298 -2.38 5.22 39.72
C PHE A 298 -3.27 6.28 39.05
N THR A 299 -2.87 7.55 39.13
CA THR A 299 -3.62 8.68 38.56
C THR A 299 -2.94 9.30 37.34
N ALA A 300 -1.61 9.21 37.25
CA ALA A 300 -0.85 9.76 36.14
C ALA A 300 -0.91 8.90 34.86
N SER A 301 -0.59 9.55 33.76
CA SER A 301 -0.46 8.99 32.42
C SER A 301 0.82 9.49 31.76
N GLU A 302 1.18 8.92 30.61
CA GLU A 302 2.29 9.41 29.79
C GLU A 302 2.04 10.84 29.27
N LEU A 303 0.78 11.30 29.23
CA LEU A 303 0.45 12.70 28.93
C LEU A 303 0.98 13.65 30.02
N ASP A 304 0.90 13.25 31.29
CA ASP A 304 1.44 14.03 32.41
C ASP A 304 2.97 14.09 32.35
N TRP A 305 3.62 13.02 31.86
CA TRP A 305 5.06 13.01 31.64
C TRP A 305 5.46 14.04 30.58
N VAL A 306 4.72 14.12 29.47
CA VAL A 306 4.94 15.13 28.42
C VAL A 306 4.83 16.53 29.03
N LYS A 307 3.73 16.83 29.73
CA LYS A 307 3.50 18.15 30.36
C LYS A 307 4.60 18.54 31.35
N LYS A 308 5.15 17.57 32.08
CA LYS A 308 6.18 17.81 33.10
C LYS A 308 7.58 17.98 32.49
N GLN A 309 7.89 17.22 31.44
CA GLN A 309 9.24 17.16 30.86
C GLN A 309 9.43 18.07 29.63
N SER A 310 8.46 18.93 29.32
CA SER A 310 8.54 19.88 28.21
C SER A 310 8.31 21.32 28.67
N LYS A 311 9.14 22.27 28.20
CA LYS A 311 8.84 23.71 28.32
C LYS A 311 7.68 24.10 27.40
N LYS A 312 7.69 23.61 26.16
CA LYS A 312 6.57 23.65 25.20
C LYS A 312 6.29 22.24 24.69
N SER A 313 5.02 21.90 24.47
CA SER A 313 4.67 20.63 23.82
C SER A 313 3.65 20.80 22.71
N ILE A 314 3.89 20.15 21.58
CA ILE A 314 2.92 19.99 20.49
C ILE A 314 2.40 18.55 20.53
N ILE A 315 1.10 18.36 20.65
CA ILE A 315 0.49 17.03 20.77
C ILE A 315 -0.50 16.82 19.62
N PHE A 316 -0.17 15.92 18.71
CA PHE A 316 -1.06 15.50 17.63
C PHE A 316 -2.05 14.47 18.14
N TYR A 317 -3.33 14.80 18.16
CA TYR A 317 -4.38 13.99 18.77
C TYR A 317 -5.49 13.62 17.77
N ASP A 318 -5.98 12.39 17.91
CA ASP A 318 -7.10 11.85 17.15
C ASP A 318 -8.00 11.03 18.08
N GLN A 319 -9.18 11.57 18.39
CA GLN A 319 -10.09 10.99 19.39
C GLN A 319 -10.71 9.66 18.96
N TYR A 320 -10.66 9.32 17.67
CA TYR A 320 -11.25 8.11 17.11
C TYR A 320 -10.23 6.98 16.89
N GLN A 321 -8.95 7.23 17.16
CA GLN A 321 -7.90 6.22 17.06
C GLN A 321 -7.46 5.66 18.43
N SER A 322 -8.19 6.01 19.50
CA SER A 322 -8.06 5.31 20.78
C SER A 322 -8.72 3.93 20.67
N ILE A 323 -7.92 2.88 20.80
CA ILE A 323 -8.31 1.48 20.51
C ILE A 323 -7.92 0.51 21.64
N LYS A 324 -7.36 1.01 22.74
CA LYS A 324 -6.97 0.19 23.90
C LYS A 324 -7.36 0.83 25.22
N PRO A 325 -7.72 0.02 26.24
CA PRO A 325 -7.90 0.52 27.59
C PRO A 325 -6.66 1.18 28.18
N SER A 326 -5.46 0.81 27.70
CA SER A 326 -4.21 1.40 28.12
C SER A 326 -4.01 2.83 27.62
N ASP A 327 -4.75 3.27 26.61
CA ASP A 327 -4.62 4.61 26.03
C ASP A 327 -5.09 5.68 27.03
N THR A 328 -4.49 6.87 26.95
CA THR A 328 -4.92 8.04 27.70
C THR A 328 -6.35 8.39 27.30
N THR A 329 -7.20 8.63 28.30
CA THR A 329 -8.64 8.75 28.07
C THR A 329 -9.00 10.07 27.36
N ARG A 330 -10.14 10.05 26.66
CA ARG A 330 -10.71 11.26 26.03
C ARG A 330 -10.90 12.39 27.04
N ASP A 331 -11.29 12.06 28.28
CA ASP A 331 -11.49 13.05 29.33
C ASP A 331 -10.19 13.72 29.79
N SER A 332 -9.05 13.02 29.76
CA SER A 332 -7.75 13.65 30.04
C SER A 332 -7.41 14.71 28.98
N PHE A 333 -7.70 14.45 27.70
CA PHE A 333 -7.53 15.44 26.64
C PHE A 333 -8.54 16.59 26.77
N LYS A 334 -9.81 16.33 27.08
CA LYS A 334 -10.81 17.39 27.36
C LYS A 334 -10.42 18.28 28.54
N LYS A 335 -9.78 17.72 29.58
CA LYS A 335 -9.24 18.50 30.70
C LYS A 335 -8.09 19.38 30.22
N LEU A 336 -7.18 18.83 29.43
CA LEU A 336 -6.06 19.57 28.85
C LEU A 336 -6.52 20.73 27.96
N GLU A 337 -7.55 20.51 27.13
CA GLU A 337 -8.18 21.53 26.27
C GLU A 337 -8.69 22.74 27.06
N LYS A 338 -9.10 22.55 28.31
CA LYS A 338 -9.64 23.60 29.18
C LYS A 338 -8.57 24.39 29.94
N GLU A 339 -7.31 23.95 29.90
CA GLU A 339 -6.22 24.67 30.58
C GLU A 339 -5.91 25.98 29.85
N SER A 340 -5.77 27.10 30.59
CA SER A 340 -5.47 28.42 30.02
C SER A 340 -4.16 28.48 29.25
N SER A 341 -3.23 27.57 29.57
CA SER A 341 -1.95 27.40 28.89
C SER A 341 -2.00 26.46 27.68
N THR A 342 -3.17 25.94 27.31
CA THR A 342 -3.36 25.11 26.12
C THR A 342 -3.94 25.94 24.97
N ARG A 343 -3.44 25.71 23.76
CA ARG A 343 -4.05 26.15 22.51
C ARG A 343 -4.53 24.93 21.76
N THR A 344 -5.80 24.92 21.42
CA THR A 344 -6.43 23.80 20.74
C THR A 344 -6.69 24.20 19.31
N GLU A 345 -6.15 23.43 18.38
CA GLU A 345 -6.21 23.71 16.95
C GLU A 345 -6.65 22.47 16.18
N ARG A 346 -7.13 22.65 14.94
CA ARG A 346 -7.64 21.54 14.13
C ARG A 346 -7.16 21.56 12.69
N LEU A 347 -6.55 20.46 12.28
CA LEU A 347 -6.24 20.16 10.88
C LEU A 347 -7.53 19.74 10.15
N LYS A 348 -7.92 20.50 9.13
CA LYS A 348 -9.20 20.34 8.43
C LYS A 348 -9.17 19.32 7.28
N SER A 349 -8.01 19.11 6.65
CA SER A 349 -7.90 18.35 5.40
C SER A 349 -7.24 16.99 5.60
N GLN A 350 -7.83 15.94 5.03
CA GLN A 350 -7.32 14.56 5.06
C GLN A 350 -6.86 14.15 3.66
N PHE A 351 -5.55 13.95 3.51
CA PHE A 351 -4.87 13.82 2.21
C PHE A 351 -4.57 12.38 1.79
N ARG A 352 -4.64 11.46 2.75
CA ARG A 352 -4.13 10.09 2.60
C ARG A 352 -4.99 9.21 1.70
N VAL A 353 -6.31 9.36 1.73
CA VAL A 353 -7.25 8.46 1.05
C VAL A 353 -7.81 9.12 -0.20
N ARG A 354 -7.63 8.49 -1.39
CA ARG A 354 -8.14 9.01 -2.68
C ARG A 354 -9.67 9.07 -2.77
N GLY A 355 -10.36 8.41 -1.86
CA GLY A 355 -11.81 8.53 -1.66
C GLY A 355 -12.25 9.86 -1.04
N GLY A 356 -11.28 10.68 -0.60
CA GLY A 356 -11.50 12.03 -0.09
C GLY A 356 -12.40 12.11 1.15
N ASN A 357 -12.82 13.33 1.48
CA ASN A 357 -13.66 13.59 2.66
C ASN A 357 -15.01 12.85 2.62
N LYS A 358 -15.53 12.52 1.44
CA LYS A 358 -16.77 11.75 1.29
C LYS A 358 -16.62 10.34 1.85
N TYR A 359 -15.54 9.62 1.52
CA TYR A 359 -15.26 8.29 2.07
C TYR A 359 -15.11 8.32 3.59
N ILE A 360 -14.36 9.30 4.08
CA ILE A 360 -14.05 9.42 5.50
C ILE A 360 -15.33 9.68 6.30
N LYS A 361 -16.15 10.63 5.85
CA LYS A 361 -17.46 10.92 6.45
C LYS A 361 -18.37 9.70 6.41
N LEU A 362 -18.33 8.92 5.32
CA LEU A 362 -19.05 7.66 5.24
C LEU A 362 -18.58 6.69 6.32
N ILE A 363 -17.28 6.40 6.43
CA ILE A 363 -16.76 5.47 7.46
C ILE A 363 -17.13 5.91 8.88
N TYR A 364 -17.05 7.20 9.18
CA TYR A 364 -17.50 7.69 10.49
C TYR A 364 -19.00 7.49 10.68
N LYS A 365 -19.82 7.89 9.71
CA LYS A 365 -21.28 7.75 9.75
C LYS A 365 -21.71 6.28 9.84
N LEU A 366 -21.06 5.35 9.12
CA LEU A 366 -21.42 3.93 9.08
C LEU A 366 -21.60 3.28 10.44
N PHE A 367 -20.85 3.74 11.44
CA PHE A 367 -20.88 3.19 12.79
C PHE A 367 -21.49 4.14 13.82
N ASP A 368 -22.14 5.22 13.39
CA ASP A 368 -22.86 6.14 14.28
C ASP A 368 -24.35 5.72 14.34
N GLU A 369 -24.93 5.66 15.54
CA GLU A 369 -26.29 5.14 15.82
C GLU A 369 -27.43 5.88 15.09
N SER A 370 -27.19 7.11 14.62
CA SER A 370 -28.19 7.94 13.91
C SER A 370 -28.30 7.65 12.40
N SER A 371 -27.66 6.60 11.91
CA SER A 371 -27.50 6.32 10.48
C SER A 371 -28.65 5.55 9.85
N ASN A 372 -29.89 5.99 10.08
CA ASN A 372 -31.10 5.45 9.44
C ASN A 372 -31.57 6.27 8.22
N SER A 373 -30.81 7.28 7.79
CA SER A 373 -31.15 8.06 6.59
C SER A 373 -30.71 7.35 5.31
N SER A 374 -31.53 7.40 4.27
CA SER A 374 -31.22 6.95 2.91
C SER A 374 -29.95 7.67 2.40
N VAL A 375 -28.80 7.03 2.50
CA VAL A 375 -27.55 7.53 1.91
C VAL A 375 -27.42 6.92 0.52
N GLU A 376 -27.21 7.75 -0.49
CA GLU A 376 -26.80 7.27 -1.81
C GLU A 376 -25.59 6.34 -1.66
N LYS A 377 -25.66 5.14 -2.26
CA LYS A 377 -24.53 4.18 -2.22
C LYS A 377 -23.25 4.89 -2.65
N TYR A 378 -22.21 4.75 -1.83
CA TYR A 378 -20.95 5.44 -2.07
C TYR A 378 -20.35 5.01 -3.41
N LYS A 379 -20.19 5.97 -4.33
CA LYS A 379 -19.52 5.77 -5.61
C LYS A 379 -18.64 6.98 -5.92
N ILE A 380 -17.34 6.76 -5.95
CA ILE A 380 -16.36 7.75 -6.43
C ILE A 380 -15.46 7.03 -7.43
N SER A 381 -15.28 7.61 -8.62
CA SER A 381 -14.48 7.02 -9.70
C SER A 381 -13.00 6.83 -9.32
N SER A 382 -12.49 7.59 -8.36
CA SER A 382 -11.08 7.57 -7.94
C SER A 382 -10.77 6.65 -6.75
N TYR A 383 -11.76 5.94 -6.19
CA TYR A 383 -11.54 5.06 -5.03
C TYR A 383 -12.43 3.82 -5.07
N GLU A 384 -11.82 2.64 -5.03
CA GLU A 384 -12.55 1.37 -5.04
C GLU A 384 -12.99 1.01 -3.61
N PHE A 385 -14.29 0.97 -3.35
CA PHE A 385 -14.85 0.53 -2.07
C PHE A 385 -15.99 -0.45 -2.29
N TYR A 386 -15.75 -1.73 -1.97
CA TYR A 386 -16.68 -2.83 -2.27
C TYR A 386 -16.78 -3.84 -1.13
N ILE A 387 -17.97 -4.41 -0.96
CA ILE A 387 -18.18 -5.61 -0.14
C ILE A 387 -18.05 -6.86 -1.03
N PHE A 388 -17.33 -7.88 -0.56
CA PHE A 388 -17.21 -9.18 -1.21
C PHE A 388 -18.04 -10.22 -0.46
N ASP A 389 -18.81 -11.03 -1.20
CA ASP A 389 -19.51 -12.19 -0.65
C ASP A 389 -18.65 -13.45 -0.60
N ASN A 390 -17.57 -13.48 -1.38
CA ASN A 390 -16.59 -14.57 -1.42
C ASN A 390 -15.22 -14.07 -0.93
N LEU A 391 -14.71 -14.69 0.14
CA LEU A 391 -13.43 -14.30 0.74
C LEU A 391 -12.24 -14.66 -0.16
N ALA A 392 -12.23 -15.84 -0.78
CA ALA A 392 -11.20 -16.25 -1.74
C ALA A 392 -11.06 -15.23 -2.88
N GLU A 393 -12.18 -14.73 -3.42
CA GLU A 393 -12.18 -13.72 -4.48
C GLU A 393 -11.57 -12.39 -4.00
N MET A 394 -11.92 -11.95 -2.78
CA MET A 394 -11.32 -10.76 -2.19
C MET A 394 -9.80 -10.92 -2.01
N VAL A 395 -9.35 -12.08 -1.54
CA VAL A 395 -7.93 -12.40 -1.35
C VAL A 395 -7.18 -12.38 -2.69
N ASP A 396 -7.71 -13.02 -3.72
CA ASP A 396 -7.13 -13.01 -5.07
C ASP A 396 -7.06 -11.58 -5.63
N ARG A 397 -8.11 -10.78 -5.44
CA ARG A 397 -8.13 -9.38 -5.88
C ARG A 397 -7.05 -8.56 -5.18
N ILE A 398 -6.84 -8.73 -3.88
CA ILE A 398 -5.77 -8.07 -3.14
C ILE A 398 -4.40 -8.50 -3.65
N LYS A 399 -4.18 -9.79 -3.96
CA LYS A 399 -2.94 -10.28 -4.60
C LYS A 399 -2.69 -9.63 -5.95
N LYS A 400 -3.71 -9.52 -6.80
CA LYS A 400 -3.64 -8.81 -8.09
C LYS A 400 -3.30 -7.32 -7.90
N LYS A 401 -3.90 -6.65 -6.92
CA LYS A 401 -3.57 -5.26 -6.59
C LYS A 401 -2.16 -5.10 -6.03
N ASP A 402 -1.67 -6.05 -5.25
CA ASP A 402 -0.28 -6.05 -4.76
C ASP A 402 0.74 -6.21 -5.89
N HIS A 403 0.46 -7.08 -6.86
CA HIS A 403 1.32 -7.23 -8.03
C HIS A 403 1.49 -5.89 -8.79
N ILE A 404 0.41 -5.13 -8.95
CA ILE A 404 0.42 -3.86 -9.68
C ILE A 404 1.00 -2.73 -8.83
N HIS A 405 0.47 -2.52 -7.62
CA HIS A 405 0.74 -1.33 -6.80
C HIS A 405 1.73 -1.58 -5.66
N GLY A 406 1.95 -2.83 -5.26
CA GLY A 406 2.64 -3.18 -4.02
C GLY A 406 1.84 -2.76 -2.78
N LEU A 407 2.30 -3.17 -1.60
CA LEU A 407 1.71 -2.83 -0.30
C LEU A 407 0.18 -2.94 -0.22
N SER A 408 -0.38 -3.96 -0.87
CA SER A 408 -1.78 -4.32 -0.72
C SER A 408 -1.88 -5.50 0.24
N ARG A 409 -2.66 -5.38 1.31
CA ARG A 409 -2.62 -6.36 2.42
C ARG A 409 -4.01 -6.74 2.90
N MET A 410 -4.13 -7.98 3.35
CA MET A 410 -5.27 -8.47 4.10
C MET A 410 -5.12 -8.06 5.57
N VAL A 411 -6.18 -7.55 6.18
CA VAL A 411 -6.22 -7.11 7.57
C VAL A 411 -7.54 -7.52 8.21
N ALA A 412 -7.55 -7.76 9.51
CA ALA A 412 -8.76 -8.17 10.21
C ALA A 412 -8.82 -7.65 11.64
N GLY A 413 -10.04 -7.57 12.19
CA GLY A 413 -10.23 -7.44 13.64
C GLY A 413 -9.71 -8.66 14.37
N PHE A 414 -9.32 -8.50 15.64
CA PHE A 414 -8.66 -9.56 16.41
C PHE A 414 -9.70 -10.57 16.94
N ALA A 415 -10.27 -11.38 16.04
CA ALA A 415 -11.42 -12.26 16.33
C ALA A 415 -11.10 -13.76 16.40
N TRP A 416 -9.88 -14.14 16.04
CA TRP A 416 -9.43 -15.53 15.99
C TRP A 416 -8.23 -15.76 16.89
N GLU A 417 -8.11 -16.97 17.43
CA GLU A 417 -6.93 -17.39 18.19
C GLU A 417 -5.72 -17.47 17.27
N TRP A 418 -4.53 -17.22 17.83
CA TRP A 418 -3.29 -17.23 17.08
C TRP A 418 -2.54 -18.55 17.31
N ILE A 419 -3.05 -19.59 16.68
CA ILE A 419 -2.61 -20.99 16.80
C ILE A 419 -1.24 -21.17 16.11
N SER A 420 -1.08 -20.58 14.93
CA SER A 420 0.13 -20.66 14.09
C SER A 420 1.38 -20.12 14.78
N LYS A 421 1.22 -19.25 15.77
CA LYS A 421 2.32 -18.71 16.59
C LYS A 421 3.10 -19.80 17.34
N LYS A 422 2.42 -20.88 17.74
CA LYS A 422 3.04 -22.05 18.38
C LYS A 422 3.16 -23.25 17.44
N LYS A 423 2.27 -23.34 16.45
CA LYS A 423 2.15 -24.47 15.53
C LYS A 423 2.14 -23.98 14.08
N PRO A 424 3.30 -23.67 13.48
CA PRO A 424 3.40 -22.95 12.22
C PRO A 424 2.67 -23.58 11.03
N GLU A 425 2.41 -24.88 11.07
CA GLU A 425 1.66 -25.64 10.07
C GLU A 425 0.14 -25.34 10.10
N GLN A 426 -0.40 -24.94 11.25
CA GLN A 426 -1.83 -24.69 11.44
C GLN A 426 -2.28 -23.32 10.94
N PHE A 427 -3.57 -23.21 10.65
CA PHE A 427 -4.25 -21.98 10.24
C PHE A 427 -4.95 -21.32 11.43
N ASP A 428 -5.08 -20.00 11.38
CA ASP A 428 -5.65 -19.20 12.47
C ASP A 428 -7.08 -18.79 12.19
N ILE A 429 -7.32 -18.28 10.98
CA ILE A 429 -8.59 -17.74 10.52
C ILE A 429 -9.20 -18.77 9.58
N VAL A 430 -10.32 -19.35 9.97
CA VAL A 430 -11.08 -20.32 9.16
C VAL A 430 -12.49 -19.77 8.97
N ILE A 431 -12.86 -19.54 7.72
CA ILE A 431 -14.17 -18.99 7.31
C ILE A 431 -14.66 -19.86 6.14
N GLY A 432 -15.63 -20.74 6.39
CA GLY A 432 -15.99 -21.77 5.41
C GLY A 432 -14.77 -22.64 5.05
N ASP A 433 -14.49 -22.77 3.76
CA ASP A 433 -13.33 -23.51 3.25
C ASP A 433 -12.03 -22.67 3.22
N ASP A 434 -12.14 -21.35 3.39
CA ASP A 434 -11.01 -20.44 3.34
C ASP A 434 -10.21 -20.48 4.64
N LYS A 435 -8.89 -20.66 4.49
CA LYS A 435 -7.94 -20.79 5.60
C LYS A 435 -6.80 -19.80 5.46
N LEU A 436 -6.66 -18.92 6.45
CA LEU A 436 -5.66 -17.86 6.47
C LEU A 436 -4.84 -17.92 7.77
N LYS A 437 -3.66 -17.30 7.76
CA LYS A 437 -2.77 -17.18 8.91
C LYS A 437 -2.62 -15.72 9.32
N TRP A 438 -2.50 -15.49 10.62
CA TRP A 438 -2.04 -14.21 11.15
C TRP A 438 -0.60 -13.93 10.71
N ASN A 439 -0.22 -12.66 10.78
CA ASN A 439 1.12 -12.17 10.49
C ASN A 439 2.21 -12.99 11.21
N SER A 440 3.29 -13.38 10.52
CA SER A 440 4.40 -14.13 11.15
C SER A 440 5.37 -13.24 11.93
N LYS A 441 5.36 -11.93 11.67
CA LYS A 441 6.24 -10.93 12.31
C LYS A 441 5.43 -9.94 13.13
N ASP A 442 5.91 -9.63 14.33
CA ASP A 442 5.29 -8.61 15.20
C ASP A 442 5.70 -7.17 14.83
N LYS A 443 6.81 -7.00 14.09
CA LYS A 443 7.39 -5.70 13.71
C LYS A 443 7.62 -5.66 12.21
N ASP A 444 7.26 -4.53 11.61
CA ASP A 444 7.50 -4.26 10.18
C ASP A 444 6.94 -5.37 9.27
N TRP A 445 5.79 -5.93 9.66
CA TRP A 445 5.14 -7.01 8.93
C TRP A 445 4.67 -6.56 7.55
N VAL A 446 4.12 -5.34 7.45
CA VAL A 446 3.56 -4.78 6.21
C VAL A 446 4.58 -4.83 5.05
N ASN A 447 5.85 -4.57 5.35
CA ASN A 447 6.95 -4.59 4.37
C ASN A 447 7.62 -5.97 4.22
N SER A 448 7.16 -7.00 4.92
CA SER A 448 7.75 -8.33 4.85
C SER A 448 7.33 -9.09 3.58
N LYS A 449 8.25 -9.89 3.02
CA LYS A 449 8.04 -10.63 1.75
C LYS A 449 6.80 -11.53 1.76
N ASN A 450 6.46 -12.14 2.91
CA ASN A 450 5.32 -13.06 3.01
C ASN A 450 4.01 -12.37 3.42
N ALA A 451 4.00 -11.06 3.67
CA ALA A 451 2.83 -10.36 4.19
C ALA A 451 1.59 -10.46 3.31
N ILE A 452 1.78 -10.65 2.00
CA ILE A 452 0.68 -10.83 1.04
C ILE A 452 -0.11 -12.13 1.23
N ASN A 453 0.50 -13.14 1.87
CA ASN A 453 -0.12 -14.44 2.16
C ASN A 453 -0.64 -14.54 3.60
N GLU A 454 -0.54 -13.45 4.37
CA GLU A 454 -0.88 -13.40 5.79
C GLU A 454 -1.92 -12.29 6.02
N VAL A 455 -2.57 -12.34 7.18
CA VAL A 455 -3.53 -11.34 7.62
C VAL A 455 -2.92 -10.54 8.76
N GLY A 456 -2.91 -9.21 8.64
CA GLY A 456 -2.47 -8.32 9.70
C GLY A 456 -3.59 -8.01 10.68
N CYS A 457 -3.25 -7.74 11.93
CA CYS A 457 -4.19 -7.16 12.88
C CYS A 457 -3.99 -5.64 12.98
N ILE A 458 -4.82 -4.98 13.79
CA ILE A 458 -4.69 -3.54 14.04
C ILE A 458 -3.28 -3.16 14.58
N HIS A 459 -2.65 -4.01 15.40
CA HIS A 459 -1.35 -3.69 16.01
C HIS A 459 -0.18 -3.70 15.01
N THR A 460 -0.28 -4.48 13.94
CA THR A 460 0.78 -4.64 12.92
C THR A 460 0.60 -3.71 11.74
N THR A 461 -0.61 -3.16 11.58
CA THR A 461 -0.99 -2.22 10.51
C THR A 461 -1.00 -0.77 10.99
N GLN A 462 -0.94 -0.54 12.29
CA GLN A 462 -0.96 0.80 12.87
C GLN A 462 0.26 1.62 12.41
N GLY A 463 -0.02 2.85 11.98
CA GLY A 463 1.00 3.77 11.45
C GLY A 463 1.25 3.61 9.95
N TYR A 464 1.04 2.42 9.38
CA TYR A 464 1.32 2.14 7.96
C TYR A 464 0.18 2.55 7.03
N ASP A 465 0.57 2.78 5.78
CA ASP A 465 -0.32 3.00 4.65
C ASP A 465 -0.27 1.85 3.66
N LEU A 466 -1.46 1.39 3.26
CA LEU A 466 -1.65 0.34 2.27
C LEU A 466 -2.16 0.97 0.97
N ASN A 467 -1.68 0.49 -0.17
CA ASN A 467 -2.26 0.93 -1.45
C ASN A 467 -3.70 0.42 -1.57
N TYR A 468 -3.92 -0.85 -1.27
CA TYR A 468 -5.25 -1.45 -1.09
C TYR A 468 -5.32 -2.23 0.22
N ALA A 469 -6.45 -2.13 0.92
CA ALA A 469 -6.72 -2.88 2.14
C ALA A 469 -7.85 -3.89 1.91
N GLY A 470 -7.61 -5.17 2.16
CA GLY A 470 -8.66 -6.19 2.25
C GLY A 470 -9.03 -6.40 3.71
N VAL A 471 -10.18 -5.89 4.13
CA VAL A 471 -10.61 -5.86 5.54
C VAL A 471 -11.60 -6.99 5.80
N ILE A 472 -11.26 -7.88 6.72
CA ILE A 472 -12.18 -8.89 7.24
C ILE A 472 -12.78 -8.36 8.55
N ILE A 473 -14.09 -8.13 8.54
CA ILE A 473 -14.87 -7.88 9.76
C ILE A 473 -15.24 -9.23 10.35
N GLY A 474 -14.66 -9.51 11.51
CA GLY A 474 -14.78 -10.79 12.19
C GLY A 474 -16.13 -11.01 12.88
N PRO A 475 -16.35 -12.22 13.40
CA PRO A 475 -17.61 -12.61 14.02
C PRO A 475 -17.87 -11.97 15.39
N GLU A 476 -16.95 -11.15 15.90
CA GLU A 476 -17.07 -10.42 17.16
C GLU A 476 -17.94 -9.16 17.07
N LEU A 477 -18.24 -8.67 15.87
CA LEU A 477 -19.07 -7.48 15.66
C LEU A 477 -20.29 -7.86 14.80
N ASP A 478 -21.48 -7.47 15.22
CA ASP A 478 -22.71 -7.63 14.44
C ASP A 478 -23.62 -6.39 14.54
N TYR A 479 -24.73 -6.41 13.81
CA TYR A 479 -25.78 -5.41 13.88
C TYR A 479 -27.11 -6.05 14.29
N ASP A 480 -27.78 -5.46 15.28
CA ASP A 480 -29.11 -5.87 15.71
C ASP A 480 -30.16 -4.93 15.06
N PHE A 481 -30.97 -5.49 14.16
CA PHE A 481 -32.02 -4.73 13.46
C PHE A 481 -33.22 -4.41 14.35
N GLU A 482 -33.48 -5.17 15.41
CA GLU A 482 -34.58 -4.93 16.34
C GLU A 482 -34.21 -3.80 17.30
N ALA A 483 -33.03 -3.90 17.92
CA ALA A 483 -32.52 -2.88 18.84
C ALA A 483 -31.89 -1.66 18.12
N GLN A 484 -31.74 -1.73 16.80
CA GLN A 484 -31.11 -0.70 15.94
C GLN A 484 -29.72 -0.26 16.42
N LYS A 485 -28.90 -1.21 16.86
CA LYS A 485 -27.57 -0.94 17.40
C LYS A 485 -26.54 -1.98 17.00
N PHE A 486 -25.28 -1.59 17.05
CA PHE A 486 -24.17 -2.54 16.94
C PHE A 486 -24.06 -3.37 18.21
N VAL A 487 -23.65 -4.63 18.05
CA VAL A 487 -23.45 -5.56 19.15
C VAL A 487 -22.05 -6.16 19.05
N VAL A 488 -21.33 -6.20 20.18
CA VAL A 488 -20.02 -6.85 20.28
C VAL A 488 -20.12 -8.14 21.08
N TYR A 489 -19.57 -9.22 20.54
CA TYR A 489 -19.46 -10.51 21.22
C TYR A 489 -18.09 -10.64 21.88
N LYS A 490 -17.99 -10.25 23.15
CA LYS A 490 -16.75 -10.28 23.95
C LYS A 490 -16.03 -11.64 23.99
N SER A 491 -16.78 -12.74 23.89
CA SER A 491 -16.23 -14.11 23.82
C SER A 491 -15.45 -14.37 22.52
N ARG A 492 -15.84 -13.69 21.43
CA ARG A 492 -15.25 -13.80 20.08
C ARG A 492 -14.13 -12.80 19.84
N TYR A 493 -14.06 -11.69 20.55
CA TYR A 493 -12.89 -10.80 20.51
C TYR A 493 -11.69 -11.43 21.24
N LYS A 494 -10.58 -11.70 20.57
CA LYS A 494 -9.44 -12.48 21.11
C LYS A 494 -8.24 -11.65 21.58
N ASP A 495 -8.28 -10.32 21.47
CA ASP A 495 -7.23 -9.48 22.07
C ASP A 495 -7.40 -9.44 23.59
N LYS A 496 -6.61 -10.26 24.28
CA LYS A 496 -6.62 -10.37 25.75
C LYS A 496 -6.32 -9.03 26.42
N ASN A 497 -5.30 -8.29 25.96
CA ASN A 497 -4.95 -7.00 26.54
C ASN A 497 -5.96 -5.90 26.18
N GLY A 498 -6.62 -6.06 25.04
CA GLY A 498 -7.70 -5.19 24.59
C GLY A 498 -8.99 -5.32 25.40
N LYS A 499 -9.26 -6.45 26.06
CA LYS A 499 -10.54 -6.69 26.76
C LYS A 499 -10.46 -7.02 28.25
N HIS A 500 -9.31 -7.45 28.77
CA HIS A 500 -9.22 -8.05 30.12
C HIS A 500 -9.72 -7.13 31.25
N SER A 501 -9.49 -5.82 31.14
CA SER A 501 -9.92 -4.85 32.15
C SER A 501 -11.31 -4.26 31.90
N ILE A 502 -11.93 -4.54 30.75
CA ILE A 502 -13.20 -3.94 30.35
C ILE A 502 -14.34 -4.72 30.99
N LYS A 503 -15.16 -4.05 31.78
CA LYS A 503 -16.36 -4.63 32.41
C LYS A 503 -17.62 -4.34 31.62
N ASP A 504 -17.68 -3.16 31.00
CA ASP A 504 -18.79 -2.67 30.20
C ASP A 504 -18.63 -3.07 28.74
N ASP A 505 -19.65 -3.71 28.16
CA ASP A 505 -19.60 -4.16 26.77
C ASP A 505 -19.73 -2.97 25.79
N ASP A 506 -20.30 -1.84 26.20
CA ASP A 506 -20.36 -0.62 25.39
C ASP A 506 -18.98 0.02 25.22
N GLU A 507 -18.14 -0.02 26.28
CA GLU A 507 -16.74 0.42 26.18
C GLU A 507 -15.96 -0.48 25.21
N LEU A 508 -16.19 -1.80 25.26
CA LEU A 508 -15.58 -2.73 24.30
C LEU A 508 -16.05 -2.46 22.86
N LEU A 509 -17.34 -2.18 22.68
CA LEU A 509 -17.92 -1.87 21.38
C LEU A 509 -17.28 -0.62 20.77
N GLU A 510 -17.10 0.46 21.56
CA GLU A 510 -16.42 1.67 21.08
C GLU A 510 -15.00 1.37 20.58
N TYR A 511 -14.22 0.56 21.33
CA TYR A 511 -12.88 0.18 20.87
C TYR A 511 -12.91 -0.66 19.59
N VAL A 512 -13.81 -1.65 19.49
CA VAL A 512 -13.94 -2.51 18.30
C VAL A 512 -14.35 -1.68 17.08
N ILE A 513 -15.32 -0.78 17.23
CA ILE A 513 -15.71 0.17 16.17
C ILE A 513 -14.52 1.05 15.77
N ASN A 514 -13.77 1.60 16.73
CA ASN A 514 -12.60 2.43 16.42
C ASN A 514 -11.50 1.64 15.70
N ILE A 515 -11.31 0.35 16.02
CA ILE A 515 -10.42 -0.55 15.29
C ILE A 515 -10.86 -0.66 13.82
N TYR A 516 -12.14 -0.91 13.57
CA TYR A 516 -12.67 -1.04 12.22
C TYR A 516 -12.62 0.27 11.44
N LYS A 517 -13.02 1.41 12.05
CA LYS A 517 -12.84 2.76 11.48
C LYS A 517 -11.38 2.98 11.09
N THR A 518 -10.44 2.60 11.96
CA THR A 518 -9.00 2.77 11.72
C THR A 518 -8.50 1.93 10.55
N ILE A 519 -8.86 0.64 10.44
CA ILE A 519 -8.37 -0.22 9.35
C ILE A 519 -9.04 0.07 8.01
N LEU A 520 -10.33 0.43 7.99
CA LEU A 520 -11.05 0.84 6.77
C LEU A 520 -10.46 2.11 6.15
N LEU A 521 -9.82 2.97 6.95
CA LEU A 521 -9.16 4.19 6.47
C LEU A 521 -7.68 3.99 6.06
N ARG A 522 -7.17 2.75 6.03
CA ARG A 522 -5.75 2.45 5.69
C ARG A 522 -5.48 2.39 4.18
N GLY A 523 -6.49 2.05 3.37
CA GLY A 523 -6.34 1.93 1.92
C GLY A 523 -6.26 3.30 1.25
N ILE A 524 -5.16 3.61 0.57
CA ILE A 524 -4.95 4.85 -0.18
C ILE A 524 -5.80 4.87 -1.46
N GLN A 525 -5.81 3.77 -2.21
CA GLN A 525 -6.44 3.66 -3.54
C GLN A 525 -7.77 2.89 -3.51
N GLY A 526 -7.91 1.95 -2.57
CA GLY A 526 -9.16 1.24 -2.37
C GLY A 526 -9.19 0.41 -1.09
N THR A 527 -10.39 0.05 -0.67
CA THR A 527 -10.66 -0.84 0.45
C THR A 527 -11.70 -1.87 0.02
N TYR A 528 -11.43 -3.15 0.26
CA TYR A 528 -12.37 -4.24 0.04
C TYR A 528 -12.76 -4.81 1.39
N VAL A 529 -14.02 -5.19 1.56
CA VAL A 529 -14.54 -5.64 2.85
C VAL A 529 -15.21 -6.99 2.71
N TYR A 530 -14.84 -7.94 3.57
CA TYR A 530 -15.58 -9.19 3.79
C TYR A 530 -16.14 -9.18 5.21
N ILE A 531 -17.41 -9.55 5.37
CA ILE A 531 -18.13 -9.45 6.65
C ILE A 531 -18.64 -10.84 7.03
N CYS A 532 -18.20 -11.34 8.19
CA CYS A 532 -18.54 -12.70 8.64
C CYS A 532 -20.02 -12.84 9.02
N ASN A 533 -20.58 -11.86 9.74
CA ASN A 533 -21.96 -11.92 10.21
C ASN A 533 -22.93 -11.35 9.15
N GLU A 534 -24.03 -12.07 8.93
CA GLU A 534 -25.01 -11.76 7.87
C GLU A 534 -25.75 -10.44 8.13
N ASN A 535 -26.21 -10.20 9.36
CA ASN A 535 -26.95 -8.99 9.70
C ASN A 535 -26.10 -7.72 9.48
N LEU A 536 -24.86 -7.73 9.96
CA LEU A 536 -23.92 -6.65 9.69
C LEU A 536 -23.63 -6.48 8.20
N ARG A 537 -23.54 -7.57 7.44
CA ARG A 537 -23.35 -7.51 5.98
C ARG A 537 -24.53 -6.81 5.30
N LEU A 538 -25.76 -7.22 5.61
CA LEU A 538 -26.98 -6.62 5.09
C LEU A 538 -27.09 -5.14 5.46
N PHE A 539 -26.71 -4.78 6.69
CA PHE A 539 -26.66 -3.38 7.13
C PHE A 539 -25.67 -2.57 6.29
N MET A 540 -24.42 -3.06 6.14
CA MET A 540 -23.36 -2.35 5.41
C MET A 540 -23.64 -2.23 3.90
N GLN A 541 -24.33 -3.21 3.29
CA GLN A 541 -24.74 -3.18 1.87
C GLN A 541 -25.73 -2.06 1.53
N ARG A 542 -26.39 -1.46 2.53
CA ARG A 542 -27.21 -0.24 2.34
C ARG A 542 -26.36 0.95 1.88
N PHE A 543 -25.08 0.97 2.25
CA PHE A 543 -24.17 2.10 2.05
C PHE A 543 -23.06 1.80 1.03
N VAL A 544 -22.65 0.53 0.94
CA VAL A 544 -21.49 0.08 0.16
C VAL A 544 -21.94 -0.90 -0.92
N PRO A 545 -21.53 -0.73 -2.19
CA PRO A 545 -21.89 -1.67 -3.25
C PRO A 545 -21.23 -3.03 -3.04
N LEU A 546 -21.96 -4.09 -3.39
CA LEU A 546 -21.37 -5.42 -3.57
C LEU A 546 -20.43 -5.42 -4.78
N TYR A 547 -19.33 -6.15 -4.65
CA TYR A 547 -18.46 -6.47 -5.76
C TYR A 547 -19.18 -7.49 -6.65
N VAL A 548 -19.49 -7.10 -7.87
CA VAL A 548 -19.94 -8.02 -8.90
C VAL A 548 -18.74 -8.29 -9.80
N SER A 549 -18.22 -9.51 -9.71
CA SER A 549 -17.18 -9.97 -10.61
C SER A 549 -17.70 -9.81 -12.03
N LYS A 550 -17.01 -9.01 -12.85
CA LYS A 550 -17.19 -9.08 -14.30
C LYS A 550 -16.56 -10.39 -14.77
N ILE A 551 -17.19 -11.52 -14.46
CA ILE A 551 -17.10 -12.65 -15.38
C ILE A 551 -17.68 -12.10 -16.67
N SER A 552 -16.88 -12.11 -17.72
CA SER A 552 -17.21 -11.62 -19.04
C SER A 552 -18.41 -12.41 -19.59
N ASN A 553 -19.64 -12.02 -19.26
CA ASN A 553 -20.80 -12.29 -20.10
C ASN A 553 -20.81 -11.28 -21.27
N LYS A 554 -19.66 -11.08 -21.94
CA LYS A 554 -19.73 -10.65 -23.33
C LYS A 554 -20.21 -11.89 -24.07
N LYS A 555 -21.43 -11.84 -24.61
CA LYS A 555 -21.82 -12.76 -25.67
C LYS A 555 -20.68 -12.76 -26.69
N ILE A 556 -20.19 -13.94 -27.05
CA ILE A 556 -19.20 -14.04 -28.10
C ILE A 556 -19.91 -13.73 -29.43
N ASP A 557 -19.48 -12.67 -30.09
CA ASP A 557 -19.95 -12.35 -31.43
C ASP A 557 -19.19 -13.23 -32.43
N PHE A 558 -19.93 -14.04 -33.18
CA PHE A 558 -19.39 -14.88 -34.24
C PHE A 558 -19.40 -14.12 -35.57
N LEU A 559 -18.23 -14.06 -36.21
CA LEU A 559 -18.00 -13.43 -37.50
C LEU A 559 -17.71 -14.49 -38.55
N ASN A 560 -18.13 -14.23 -39.80
CA ASN A 560 -17.87 -15.14 -40.93
C ASN A 560 -16.50 -14.90 -41.58
N GLU A 561 -15.91 -13.73 -41.38
CA GLU A 561 -14.60 -13.34 -41.95
C GLU A 561 -13.62 -12.93 -40.84
N PRO A 562 -12.31 -13.21 -41.00
CA PRO A 562 -11.29 -12.82 -40.05
C PRO A 562 -11.07 -11.30 -40.06
N SER A 563 -10.87 -10.72 -38.87
CA SER A 563 -10.40 -9.35 -38.67
C SER A 563 -9.15 -9.31 -37.79
N GLU A 564 -8.52 -8.13 -37.67
CA GLU A 564 -7.29 -7.92 -36.89
C GLU A 564 -7.38 -8.38 -35.43
N ASN A 565 -8.59 -8.46 -34.85
CA ASN A 565 -8.79 -8.84 -33.44
C ASN A 565 -9.55 -10.15 -33.26
N THR A 566 -9.50 -11.06 -34.25
CA THR A 566 -10.25 -12.32 -34.19
C THR A 566 -9.35 -13.54 -34.13
N ILE A 567 -9.88 -14.61 -33.56
CA ILE A 567 -9.29 -15.95 -33.62
C ILE A 567 -10.29 -16.94 -34.23
N PRO A 568 -9.80 -18.02 -34.85
CA PRO A 568 -10.68 -19.06 -35.39
C PRO A 568 -11.45 -19.76 -34.28
N PHE A 569 -12.74 -19.93 -34.49
CA PHE A 569 -13.63 -20.81 -33.74
C PHE A 569 -13.98 -22.02 -34.61
N TYR A 570 -13.61 -23.19 -34.11
CA TYR A 570 -14.01 -24.46 -34.71
C TYR A 570 -15.28 -24.92 -34.02
N ASP A 571 -16.32 -25.15 -34.81
CA ASP A 571 -17.62 -25.66 -34.34
C ASP A 571 -17.51 -27.17 -34.04
N LEU A 572 -16.64 -27.48 -33.08
CA LEU A 572 -16.37 -28.81 -32.56
C LEU A 572 -16.80 -28.85 -31.10
N GLU A 573 -17.59 -29.85 -30.74
CA GLU A 573 -17.98 -30.14 -29.37
C GLU A 573 -16.97 -31.10 -28.73
N ILE A 574 -16.05 -30.53 -27.96
CA ILE A 574 -14.99 -31.28 -27.29
C ILE A 574 -15.57 -31.96 -26.04
N ALA A 575 -15.46 -33.28 -25.97
CA ALA A 575 -15.94 -34.01 -24.81
C ALA A 575 -15.05 -33.78 -23.58
N ALA A 576 -15.59 -33.16 -22.53
CA ALA A 576 -15.15 -33.34 -21.16
C ALA A 576 -15.66 -34.69 -20.63
N GLY A 577 -15.32 -35.77 -21.35
CA GLY A 577 -15.69 -37.17 -21.10
C GLY A 577 -14.56 -38.09 -21.55
N THR A 578 -14.88 -39.23 -22.19
CA THR A 578 -13.90 -40.14 -22.80
C THR A 578 -13.32 -39.53 -24.08
N PHE A 579 -13.99 -39.69 -25.22
CA PHE A 579 -13.76 -39.01 -26.49
C PHE A 579 -15.13 -38.68 -27.07
N SER A 580 -15.25 -37.59 -27.81
CA SER A 580 -16.50 -37.21 -28.49
C SER A 580 -16.87 -38.25 -29.55
N GLU A 581 -18.11 -38.16 -30.06
CA GLU A 581 -18.46 -38.78 -31.35
C GLU A 581 -17.59 -38.18 -32.47
N LEU A 582 -17.52 -38.89 -33.61
CA LEU A 582 -16.81 -38.45 -34.81
C LEU A 582 -17.39 -37.12 -35.30
N GLN A 583 -16.52 -36.13 -35.49
CA GLN A 583 -16.90 -34.80 -35.94
C GLN A 583 -16.04 -34.36 -37.12
N GLU A 584 -16.70 -33.82 -38.14
CA GLU A 584 -16.05 -33.08 -39.22
C GLU A 584 -15.94 -31.60 -38.84
N SER A 585 -14.83 -30.96 -39.21
CA SER A 585 -14.70 -29.52 -39.05
C SER A 585 -15.64 -28.82 -40.03
N GLY A 586 -16.74 -28.25 -39.52
CA GLY A 586 -17.62 -27.38 -40.31
C GLY A 586 -16.93 -26.07 -40.76
N GLU A 587 -17.72 -25.15 -41.33
CA GLU A 587 -17.22 -23.81 -41.72
C GLU A 587 -16.58 -23.09 -40.52
N THR A 588 -15.35 -22.60 -40.70
CA THR A 588 -14.62 -21.89 -39.64
C THR A 588 -15.24 -20.51 -39.43
N LYS A 589 -15.72 -20.25 -38.21
CA LYS A 589 -16.15 -18.92 -37.77
C LYS A 589 -15.02 -18.23 -37.02
N TYR A 590 -15.20 -16.95 -36.74
CA TYR A 590 -14.21 -16.13 -36.04
C TYR A 590 -14.84 -15.47 -34.82
N ILE A 591 -14.09 -15.37 -33.73
CA ILE A 591 -14.55 -14.72 -32.50
C ILE A 591 -13.64 -13.57 -32.12
N GLU A 592 -14.22 -12.44 -31.73
CA GLU A 592 -13.47 -11.24 -31.35
C GLU A 592 -12.83 -11.43 -29.95
N VAL A 593 -11.54 -11.13 -29.83
CA VAL A 593 -10.76 -11.26 -28.59
C VAL A 593 -9.99 -9.98 -28.28
N GLU A 594 -9.54 -9.82 -27.03
CA GLU A 594 -8.70 -8.69 -26.63
C GLU A 594 -7.39 -8.66 -27.43
N SER A 595 -6.87 -7.47 -27.73
CA SER A 595 -5.67 -7.25 -28.56
C SER A 595 -4.40 -8.00 -28.09
N SER A 596 -4.35 -8.43 -26.83
CA SER A 596 -3.25 -9.24 -26.27
C SER A 596 -3.31 -10.73 -26.61
N LEU A 597 -4.41 -11.21 -27.18
CA LEU A 597 -4.67 -12.61 -27.55
C LEU A 597 -4.70 -12.82 -29.08
N VAL A 598 -4.29 -11.81 -29.83
CA VAL A 598 -4.28 -11.81 -31.30
C VAL A 598 -3.05 -12.55 -31.82
N GLY A 599 -3.27 -13.57 -32.66
CA GLY A 599 -2.21 -14.33 -33.34
C GLY A 599 -2.68 -15.70 -33.81
N ASN A 600 -2.05 -16.23 -34.88
CA ASN A 600 -2.39 -17.53 -35.50
C ASN A 600 -2.14 -18.76 -34.60
N GLU A 601 -1.71 -18.54 -33.36
CA GLU A 601 -1.40 -19.55 -32.36
C GLU A 601 -2.59 -19.88 -31.44
N TYR A 602 -3.68 -19.11 -31.46
CA TYR A 602 -4.87 -19.36 -30.64
C TYR A 602 -6.08 -19.78 -31.48
N PHE A 603 -6.97 -20.56 -30.86
CA PHE A 603 -8.26 -20.96 -31.42
C PHE A 603 -9.25 -21.27 -30.31
N ALA A 604 -10.54 -21.37 -30.63
CA ALA A 604 -11.59 -21.70 -29.67
C ALA A 604 -12.49 -22.85 -30.13
N CYS A 605 -12.96 -23.64 -29.17
CA CYS A 605 -13.92 -24.72 -29.35
C CYS A 605 -14.89 -24.76 -28.16
N LYS A 606 -16.06 -25.39 -28.33
CA LYS A 606 -17.02 -25.62 -27.26
C LYS A 606 -16.67 -26.89 -26.48
N VAL A 607 -16.80 -26.87 -25.15
CA VAL A 607 -16.54 -28.03 -24.29
C VAL A 607 -17.84 -28.51 -23.66
N ILE A 608 -18.15 -29.80 -23.86
CA ILE A 608 -19.37 -30.45 -23.35
C ILE A 608 -18.99 -31.55 -22.36
N GLY A 609 -19.59 -31.51 -21.16
CA GLY A 609 -19.48 -32.55 -20.14
C GLY A 609 -18.97 -32.04 -18.79
N GLU A 610 -19.20 -32.84 -17.76
CA GLU A 610 -19.00 -32.43 -16.36
C GLU A 610 -17.67 -32.88 -15.75
N SER A 611 -16.86 -33.69 -16.46
CA SER A 611 -15.63 -34.24 -15.87
C SER A 611 -14.53 -33.21 -15.63
N MET A 612 -14.70 -31.97 -16.10
CA MET A 612 -13.76 -30.85 -15.93
C MET A 612 -14.36 -29.64 -15.18
N ASN A 613 -15.54 -29.79 -14.57
CA ASN A 613 -16.34 -28.69 -14.01
C ASN A 613 -15.71 -27.88 -12.86
N LYS A 614 -14.60 -28.33 -12.26
CA LYS A 614 -13.82 -27.50 -11.33
C LYS A 614 -13.11 -26.33 -12.03
N ILE A 615 -12.89 -26.45 -13.33
CA ILE A 615 -12.06 -25.53 -14.12
C ILE A 615 -12.81 -25.04 -15.36
N ILE A 616 -13.57 -25.93 -16.01
CA ILE A 616 -14.32 -25.67 -17.25
C ILE A 616 -15.77 -26.09 -17.00
N PRO A 617 -16.70 -25.14 -16.80
CA PRO A 617 -18.12 -25.43 -16.74
C PRO A 617 -18.62 -26.12 -18.02
N ASN A 618 -19.65 -26.96 -17.89
CA ASN A 618 -20.25 -27.63 -19.04
C ASN A 618 -20.91 -26.60 -19.99
N GLY A 619 -20.68 -26.77 -21.30
CA GLY A 619 -21.20 -25.87 -22.33
C GLY A 619 -20.31 -24.68 -22.64
N SER A 620 -19.17 -24.53 -21.95
CA SER A 620 -18.30 -23.37 -22.10
C SER A 620 -17.56 -23.31 -23.43
N ILE A 621 -17.38 -22.10 -23.96
CA ILE A 621 -16.48 -21.85 -25.09
C ILE A 621 -15.08 -21.58 -24.52
N CYS A 622 -14.11 -22.39 -24.92
CA CYS A 622 -12.77 -22.37 -24.34
C CYS A 622 -11.73 -21.87 -25.35
N LEU A 623 -10.78 -21.06 -24.85
CA LEU A 623 -9.62 -20.61 -25.59
C LEU A 623 -8.48 -21.62 -25.45
N PHE A 624 -7.89 -22.01 -26.57
CA PHE A 624 -6.76 -22.92 -26.67
C PHE A 624 -5.58 -22.24 -27.37
N LYS A 625 -4.37 -22.58 -26.92
CA LYS A 625 -3.13 -22.29 -27.65
C LYS A 625 -2.68 -23.55 -28.39
N LYS A 626 -2.34 -23.43 -29.68
CA LYS A 626 -1.78 -24.51 -30.50
C LYS A 626 -0.54 -25.07 -29.84
N TYR A 627 -0.48 -26.39 -29.74
CA TYR A 627 0.63 -27.07 -29.08
C TYR A 627 1.82 -27.23 -30.04
N ASN A 628 2.93 -26.54 -29.76
CA ASN A 628 4.13 -26.52 -30.60
C ASN A 628 5.32 -27.32 -30.00
N GLY A 629 5.08 -28.19 -29.01
CA GLY A 629 6.11 -28.95 -28.31
C GLY A 629 6.36 -28.49 -26.86
N GLY A 630 7.11 -29.29 -26.09
CA GLY A 630 7.37 -29.05 -24.66
C GLY A 630 6.89 -30.18 -23.74
N THR A 631 6.84 -29.92 -22.44
CA THR A 631 6.24 -30.85 -21.47
C THR A 631 4.73 -30.67 -21.40
N ARG A 632 4.00 -31.78 -21.32
CA ARG A 632 2.53 -31.82 -21.24
C ARG A 632 2.03 -32.12 -19.83
N ASN A 633 2.90 -32.64 -18.95
CA ASN A 633 2.50 -33.10 -17.61
C ASN A 633 1.96 -31.93 -16.77
N GLY A 634 0.75 -32.10 -16.25
CA GLY A 634 0.03 -31.12 -15.45
C GLY A 634 -0.72 -30.06 -16.25
N LEU A 635 -0.65 -30.08 -17.58
CA LEU A 635 -1.42 -29.18 -18.44
C LEU A 635 -2.80 -29.77 -18.76
N ILE A 636 -3.80 -28.90 -18.89
CA ILE A 636 -5.09 -29.28 -19.47
C ILE A 636 -4.95 -29.19 -20.98
N VAL A 637 -5.11 -30.33 -21.65
CA VAL A 637 -4.84 -30.49 -23.07
C VAL A 637 -6.11 -30.87 -23.82
N LEU A 638 -6.24 -30.32 -25.03
CA LEU A 638 -7.15 -30.80 -26.05
C LEU A 638 -6.43 -31.87 -26.87
N THR A 639 -7.04 -33.04 -26.98
CA THR A 639 -6.43 -34.20 -27.63
C THR A 639 -7.36 -34.82 -28.64
N GLU A 640 -6.79 -35.20 -29.77
CA GLU A 640 -7.43 -35.90 -30.88
C GLU A 640 -7.05 -37.38 -30.80
N GLY A 641 -8.03 -38.26 -31.01
CA GLY A 641 -7.85 -39.69 -31.20
C GLY A 641 -8.49 -40.14 -32.51
N ARG A 642 -7.76 -40.91 -33.33
CA ARG A 642 -8.31 -41.58 -34.54
C ARG A 642 -8.66 -43.03 -34.22
N CYS A 643 -9.82 -43.50 -34.65
CA CYS A 643 -10.12 -44.93 -34.72
C CYS A 643 -9.74 -45.42 -36.12
N ILE A 644 -9.14 -46.61 -36.22
CA ILE A 644 -8.53 -47.23 -37.42
C ILE A 644 -9.51 -47.49 -38.60
N PHE A 645 -10.74 -46.98 -38.56
CA PHE A 645 -11.67 -47.06 -39.67
C PHE A 645 -11.90 -45.67 -40.26
N ASP A 646 -11.13 -45.42 -41.33
CA ASP A 646 -11.40 -44.51 -42.44
C ASP A 646 -10.81 -43.08 -42.35
N GLU A 647 -9.88 -42.77 -43.28
CA GLU A 647 -9.28 -41.44 -43.47
C GLU A 647 -10.30 -40.41 -44.00
N GLU A 648 -11.53 -40.84 -44.32
CA GLU A 648 -12.60 -40.00 -44.87
C GLU A 648 -13.72 -39.61 -43.86
N TYR A 649 -13.74 -40.09 -42.59
CA TYR A 649 -14.92 -39.95 -41.70
C TYR A 649 -14.71 -39.27 -40.31
N GLY A 650 -13.73 -38.36 -40.18
CA GLY A 650 -13.64 -37.41 -39.06
C GLY A 650 -12.83 -37.88 -37.83
N SER A 651 -12.74 -37.02 -36.81
CA SER A 651 -11.90 -37.24 -35.62
C SER A 651 -12.68 -37.15 -34.31
N SER A 652 -12.18 -37.82 -33.25
CA SER A 652 -12.75 -37.74 -31.91
C SER A 652 -11.88 -36.89 -30.98
N TYR A 653 -12.49 -36.07 -30.13
CA TYR A 653 -11.78 -35.11 -29.28
C TYR A 653 -12.12 -35.23 -27.80
N THR A 654 -11.12 -34.99 -26.94
CA THR A 654 -11.32 -34.91 -25.49
C THR A 654 -10.44 -33.87 -24.83
N ILE A 655 -10.88 -33.40 -23.67
CA ILE A 655 -10.15 -32.45 -22.83
C ILE A 655 -9.98 -32.97 -21.41
N LYS A 656 -8.73 -33.07 -20.97
CA LYS A 656 -8.32 -33.59 -19.66
C LYS A 656 -6.99 -33.00 -19.22
N GLU A 657 -6.68 -33.11 -17.93
CA GLU A 657 -5.31 -32.87 -17.47
C GLU A 657 -4.41 -34.05 -17.84
N TYR A 658 -3.31 -33.74 -18.52
CA TYR A 658 -2.37 -34.73 -19.01
C TYR A 658 -1.34 -35.12 -17.95
N SER A 659 -1.10 -36.42 -17.82
CA SER A 659 0.02 -36.98 -17.10
C SER A 659 0.59 -38.16 -17.88
N SER A 660 1.90 -38.37 -17.79
CA SER A 660 2.57 -39.49 -18.45
C SER A 660 3.66 -40.06 -17.56
N LYS A 661 3.82 -41.37 -17.61
CA LYS A 661 5.01 -42.08 -17.11
C LYS A 661 5.87 -42.50 -18.29
N LYS A 662 7.18 -42.34 -18.14
CA LYS A 662 8.16 -42.71 -19.15
C LYS A 662 9.13 -43.74 -18.58
N ILE A 663 9.43 -44.77 -19.35
CA ILE A 663 10.53 -45.70 -19.07
C ILE A 663 11.65 -45.40 -20.07
N ALA A 664 12.89 -45.43 -19.59
CA ALA A 664 14.08 -45.38 -20.43
C ALA A 664 14.62 -46.80 -20.65
N ASN A 665 14.95 -47.14 -21.89
CA ASN A 665 15.74 -48.33 -22.25
C ASN A 665 16.99 -47.90 -23.04
N ASP A 666 17.83 -48.85 -23.43
CA ASP A 666 19.09 -48.60 -24.16
C ASP A 666 18.89 -48.00 -25.57
N GLU A 667 17.66 -47.92 -26.08
CA GLU A 667 17.31 -47.37 -27.41
C GLU A 667 16.57 -46.01 -27.36
N GLY A 668 16.15 -45.52 -26.18
CA GLY A 668 15.53 -44.21 -26.03
C GLY A 668 14.51 -44.07 -24.89
N TRP A 669 13.77 -42.97 -24.90
CA TRP A 669 12.65 -42.72 -23.98
C TRP A 669 11.33 -43.08 -24.64
N TYR A 670 10.55 -43.96 -24.02
CA TYR A 670 9.21 -44.31 -24.48
C TYR A 670 8.17 -44.02 -23.39
N HIS A 671 6.95 -43.67 -23.80
CA HIS A 671 5.83 -43.48 -22.89
C HIS A 671 5.29 -44.84 -22.45
N GLU A 672 5.35 -45.16 -21.16
CA GLU A 672 4.81 -46.40 -20.59
C GLU A 672 3.27 -46.35 -20.51
N GLU A 673 2.74 -45.20 -20.07
CA GLU A 673 1.30 -44.94 -20.00
C GLU A 673 1.02 -43.43 -20.11
N ILE A 674 -0.03 -43.07 -20.86
CA ILE A 674 -0.62 -41.73 -20.83
C ILE A 674 -1.88 -41.78 -19.98
N ILE A 675 -1.96 -40.89 -18.98
CA ILE A 675 -3.09 -40.77 -18.06
C ILE A 675 -3.76 -39.42 -18.28
N LEU A 676 -5.04 -39.45 -18.63
CA LEU A 676 -5.88 -38.28 -18.77
C LEU A 676 -6.80 -38.17 -17.54
N LEU A 677 -6.58 -37.13 -16.73
CA LEU A 677 -7.21 -36.95 -15.41
C LEU A 677 -8.43 -36.02 -15.50
N PRO A 678 -9.58 -36.41 -14.91
CA PRO A 678 -10.71 -35.50 -14.75
C PRO A 678 -10.44 -34.48 -13.63
N ARG A 679 -11.04 -33.30 -13.75
CA ARG A 679 -11.06 -32.24 -12.74
C ARG A 679 -12.51 -31.85 -12.43
N SER A 680 -13.23 -32.78 -11.80
CA SER A 680 -14.64 -32.59 -11.43
C SER A 680 -14.86 -32.52 -9.92
N THR A 681 -15.95 -31.88 -9.50
CA THR A 681 -16.52 -31.96 -8.14
C THR A 681 -17.15 -33.33 -7.89
N ASP A 682 -17.61 -34.02 -8.95
CA ASP A 682 -18.09 -35.38 -8.89
C ASP A 682 -16.92 -36.38 -8.94
N ARG A 683 -16.87 -37.29 -7.97
CA ARG A 683 -15.83 -38.31 -7.84
C ARG A 683 -16.08 -39.55 -8.70
N GLN A 684 -17.24 -39.66 -9.36
CA GLN A 684 -17.57 -40.80 -10.22
C GLN A 684 -16.77 -40.82 -11.52
N PHE A 685 -16.28 -39.66 -11.98
CA PHE A 685 -15.42 -39.58 -13.17
C PHE A 685 -14.06 -40.22 -12.92
N LYS A 686 -13.72 -41.24 -13.71
CA LYS A 686 -12.47 -41.99 -13.60
C LYS A 686 -11.40 -41.42 -14.54
N LYS A 687 -10.14 -41.67 -14.18
CA LYS A 687 -9.00 -41.41 -15.07
C LYS A 687 -9.07 -42.32 -16.31
N LEU A 688 -8.71 -41.77 -17.46
CA LEU A 688 -8.52 -42.51 -18.70
C LEU A 688 -7.04 -42.86 -18.81
N VAL A 689 -6.75 -44.12 -19.13
CA VAL A 689 -5.38 -44.63 -19.27
C VAL A 689 -5.25 -45.20 -20.67
N LEU A 690 -4.37 -44.60 -21.47
CA LEU A 690 -4.04 -45.05 -22.82
C LEU A 690 -2.75 -45.87 -22.74
N LYS A 691 -2.81 -47.12 -23.21
CA LYS A 691 -1.68 -48.05 -23.24
C LYS A 691 -0.97 -47.99 -24.60
N TYR A 692 0.20 -48.61 -24.69
CA TYR A 692 1.13 -48.46 -25.82
C TYR A 692 0.50 -48.65 -27.22
N ASP A 693 -0.43 -49.58 -27.38
CA ASP A 693 -1.13 -49.85 -28.66
C ASP A 693 -2.15 -48.76 -29.04
N ASP A 694 -2.63 -47.96 -28.07
CA ASP A 694 -3.60 -46.87 -28.27
C ASP A 694 -2.94 -45.50 -28.53
N VAL A 695 -1.60 -45.42 -28.44
CA VAL A 695 -0.85 -44.15 -28.49
C VAL A 695 -0.48 -43.74 -29.94
N ILE A 696 -0.52 -44.67 -30.89
CA ILE A 696 -0.15 -44.43 -32.28
C ILE A 696 -1.04 -43.35 -32.92
N ASP A 697 -2.30 -43.28 -32.50
CA ASP A 697 -3.33 -42.39 -33.05
C ASP A 697 -3.71 -41.21 -32.12
N PHE A 698 -2.89 -40.95 -31.09
CA PHE A 698 -3.15 -39.91 -30.09
C PHE A 698 -2.32 -38.65 -30.34
N LYS A 699 -2.99 -37.51 -30.56
CA LYS A 699 -2.33 -36.22 -30.82
C LYS A 699 -2.82 -35.14 -29.87
N VAL A 700 -1.89 -34.34 -29.34
CA VAL A 700 -2.23 -33.12 -28.58
C VAL A 700 -2.33 -31.95 -29.56
N ILE A 701 -3.51 -31.32 -29.62
CA ILE A 701 -3.82 -30.24 -30.55
C ILE A 701 -3.55 -28.87 -29.91
N GLY A 702 -3.89 -28.73 -28.63
CA GLY A 702 -3.72 -27.46 -27.93
C GLY A 702 -3.73 -27.58 -26.42
N THR A 703 -3.32 -26.50 -25.76
CA THR A 703 -3.35 -26.35 -24.30
C THR A 703 -4.41 -25.32 -23.92
N PHE A 704 -5.25 -25.66 -22.95
CA PHE A 704 -6.29 -24.78 -22.44
C PHE A 704 -5.69 -23.52 -21.82
N VAL A 705 -6.25 -22.35 -22.16
CA VAL A 705 -5.82 -21.05 -21.67
C VAL A 705 -6.84 -20.49 -20.66
N LYS A 706 -8.10 -20.35 -21.08
CA LYS A 706 -9.22 -19.85 -20.25
C LYS A 706 -10.58 -20.17 -20.87
N VAL A 707 -11.63 -20.07 -20.07
CA VAL A 707 -13.03 -20.01 -20.55
C VAL A 707 -13.32 -18.60 -21.08
N LEU A 708 -13.99 -18.51 -22.23
CA LEU A 708 -14.43 -17.28 -22.88
C LEU A 708 -15.91 -16.97 -22.59
N GLU A 709 -16.77 -17.99 -22.62
CA GLU A 709 -18.21 -17.93 -22.32
C GLU A 709 -18.66 -19.17 -21.55
#